data_AF-A0AAX7VAJ2-F1
#
_entry.id   AF-A0AAX7VAJ2-F1
#
_cell.length_a   1.000
_cell.length_b   1.000
_cell.length_c   1.000
_cell.angle_alpha   90.00
_cell.angle_beta   90.00
_cell.angle_gamma   90.00
#
_symmetry.space_group_name_H-M   'P 1'
#
loop_
_entity.id
_entity.type
_entity.pdbx_description
1 polymer ?
#
loop_
_entity_poly.entity_id
_entity_poly.type
_entity_poly.pdbx_seq_one_letter_code
_entity_poly.pdbx_strand_id
1 'polypeptide(L)'
;MVASVRVQKLLRRYKLAIAAALTILLIQGLVVWSLRSLEEGEAEKDNAQNSLSGRNKGSNGASALRRGSSRRGGKPNIRLKTPQERGMTGVGVDGIRPDGAGKLPAAAIPGEPGSVDGAHQAPNSDFVPKCDIIGKDALSALHRAASQQCRQEIANIVCQHQAGQLMPESLPQFCPQLGVSHPVQAVGELEDSLSEVENPVRVAFVLMVHGRAVRQLKRLIKAIYHRDHYYYIHVDKRSGYMHREVLQIAQQYPNVRATPWRMVTIWGGASLLKAYLRSMQDLLSMLDWKWDFFINLSATDFPTRTNDELVAFLSLHRDKNFLKSHGRENARFIKKQGLDRLFHECDNHMWRLGERNIPEGLEVSGGSDWFALTRRFVEYVINSQDDLVSGLKQFYSYALLPAESFFHTVLGNSLMCDTLVDNNLRVTNWNRKLGCKCQYKHIVDWCGCSPNDFKPQDLVRIQQLTRPTFFARKFESSVNQEAIDILDTHLYGQYAPGTVAIKAYWESLFEQLDGVGSLSDVALTAYLSFFRLGLKSLVTAQSNVKACRFEPVGVPLSVHVYFYDDRFQGYLVRQEVQAVESKARETLEMWAVPQATLVLEKNLKEFERLKNLEIGTEWDPKERIFRNFGGVIGPLDEPLAVQKWARGPNLTATIVWVDPALVVAASYDITVDLDAEYTHYKPPLQHPLRPGTWTVRVLKQWERVAEVHFLVMPLTFNNKEPLRKEDSWLHAGPPGNLYLEQSFQQLSSVLKLPPQEPAMQVAQRNAQLVGQALDAWVDTSVESFWVIGDLCATQTSSCPALGSCSKTAWSPLSPDPKSDMGPVKSDGRIR
;
A
#
# COMPACT_ATOMS: atom_id res chain seq x y z
N MET A 1 -48.33 -10.73 55.49
CA MET A 1 -48.59 -10.75 54.03
C MET A 1 -48.64 -9.33 53.46
N VAL A 2 -47.51 -8.70 53.06
CA VAL A 2 -47.54 -7.33 52.44
C VAL A 2 -46.53 -7.13 51.30
N ALA A 3 -46.13 -8.19 50.59
CA ALA A 3 -45.11 -8.10 49.52
C ALA A 3 -45.66 -8.15 48.08
N SER A 4 -46.76 -8.89 47.84
CA SER A 4 -47.19 -9.26 46.47
C SER A 4 -47.67 -8.09 45.60
N VAL A 5 -48.40 -7.13 46.18
CA VAL A 5 -49.12 -6.09 45.42
C VAL A 5 -48.18 -5.08 44.73
N ARG A 6 -47.02 -4.77 45.32
CA ARG A 6 -46.02 -3.87 44.68
C ARG A 6 -45.36 -4.54 43.47
N VAL A 7 -44.98 -5.82 43.58
CA VAL A 7 -44.36 -6.58 42.48
C VAL A 7 -45.33 -6.73 41.30
N GLN A 8 -46.60 -7.03 41.55
CA GLN A 8 -47.62 -7.11 40.50
C GLN A 8 -47.88 -5.77 39.79
N LYS A 9 -47.81 -4.63 40.51
CA LYS A 9 -47.88 -3.30 39.89
C LYS A 9 -46.64 -2.97 39.04
N LEU A 10 -45.45 -3.40 39.45
CA LEU A 10 -44.23 -3.25 38.65
C LEU A 10 -44.33 -4.07 37.35
N LEU A 11 -44.67 -5.36 37.45
CA LEU A 11 -44.83 -6.26 36.30
C LEU A 11 -45.89 -5.75 35.32
N ARG A 12 -46.99 -5.14 35.78
CA ARG A 12 -47.97 -4.50 34.88
C ARG A 12 -47.42 -3.26 34.16
N ARG A 13 -46.55 -2.46 34.79
CA ARG A 13 -45.92 -1.30 34.12
C ARG A 13 -44.88 -1.72 33.07
N TYR A 14 -44.02 -2.68 33.40
CA TYR A 14 -42.94 -3.10 32.50
C TYR A 14 -43.34 -4.16 31.46
N LYS A 15 -44.53 -4.76 31.55
CA LYS A 15 -45.00 -5.77 30.58
C LYS A 15 -44.92 -5.30 29.11
N LEU A 16 -45.26 -4.04 28.82
CA LEU A 16 -45.14 -3.47 27.47
C LEU A 16 -43.69 -3.28 27.03
N ALA A 17 -42.81 -2.82 27.92
CA ALA A 17 -41.38 -2.65 27.63
C ALA A 17 -40.66 -4.00 27.43
N ILE A 18 -41.00 -5.01 28.25
CA ILE A 18 -40.48 -6.37 28.13
C ILE A 18 -40.99 -7.03 26.84
N ALA A 19 -42.29 -6.87 26.51
CA ALA A 19 -42.83 -7.34 25.24
C ALA A 19 -42.13 -6.68 24.04
N ALA A 20 -41.92 -5.35 24.08
CA ALA A 20 -41.20 -4.61 23.04
C ALA A 20 -39.75 -5.11 22.87
N ALA A 21 -39.01 -5.29 23.97
CA ALA A 21 -37.65 -5.83 23.96
C ALA A 21 -37.59 -7.26 23.39
N LEU A 22 -38.55 -8.13 23.76
CA LEU A 22 -38.64 -9.48 23.21
C LEU A 22 -39.02 -9.50 21.73
N THR A 23 -39.89 -8.59 21.26
CA THR A 23 -40.16 -8.45 19.81
C THR A 23 -38.95 -7.89 19.05
N ILE A 24 -38.17 -6.97 19.64
CA ILE A 24 -36.93 -6.48 19.02
C ILE A 24 -35.91 -7.62 18.88
N LEU A 25 -35.73 -8.43 19.93
CA LEU A 25 -34.84 -9.61 19.90
C LEU A 25 -35.35 -10.68 18.90
N LEU A 26 -36.66 -10.91 18.80
CA LEU A 26 -37.24 -11.80 17.79
C LEU A 26 -37.05 -11.28 16.37
N ILE A 27 -37.22 -9.97 16.14
CA ILE A 27 -36.98 -9.34 14.84
C ILE A 27 -35.49 -9.41 14.48
N GLN A 28 -34.58 -9.15 15.42
CA GLN A 28 -33.13 -9.30 15.21
C GLN A 28 -32.77 -10.75 14.90
N GLY A 29 -33.33 -11.73 15.63
CA GLY A 29 -33.16 -13.16 15.36
C GLY A 29 -33.69 -13.57 13.98
N LEU A 30 -34.86 -13.08 13.58
CA LEU A 30 -35.45 -13.33 12.26
C LEU A 30 -34.65 -12.67 11.13
N VAL A 31 -34.08 -11.48 11.34
CA VAL A 31 -33.19 -10.82 10.37
C VAL A 31 -31.89 -11.60 10.22
N VAL A 32 -31.27 -12.05 11.31
CA VAL A 32 -30.07 -12.90 11.26
C VAL A 32 -30.37 -14.24 10.58
N TRP A 33 -31.50 -14.87 10.87
CA TRP A 33 -31.91 -16.12 10.23
C TRP A 33 -32.23 -15.94 8.74
N SER A 34 -32.91 -14.84 8.36
CA SER A 34 -33.18 -14.50 6.96
C SER A 34 -31.92 -14.19 6.16
N LEU A 35 -30.91 -13.56 6.78
CA LEU A 35 -29.61 -13.32 6.13
C LEU A 35 -28.84 -14.63 5.94
N ARG A 36 -28.83 -15.51 6.95
CA ARG A 36 -28.18 -16.82 6.87
C ARG A 36 -28.83 -17.72 5.80
N SER A 37 -30.17 -17.70 5.71
CA SER A 37 -30.92 -18.40 4.65
C SER A 37 -30.69 -17.83 3.25
N LEU A 38 -30.24 -16.57 3.12
CA LEU A 38 -29.81 -16.00 1.83
C LEU A 38 -28.40 -16.45 1.46
N GLU A 39 -27.45 -16.50 2.42
CA GLU A 39 -26.11 -17.06 2.19
C GLU A 39 -26.17 -18.54 1.77
N GLU A 40 -27.02 -19.34 2.42
CA GLU A 40 -27.27 -20.75 2.05
C GLU A 40 -27.97 -20.87 0.66
N GLY A 41 -28.91 -19.97 0.36
CA GLY A 41 -29.63 -19.92 -0.92
C GLY A 41 -28.82 -19.43 -2.13
N GLU A 42 -27.69 -18.74 -1.93
CA GLU A 42 -26.71 -18.46 -2.99
C GLU A 42 -25.79 -19.67 -3.23
N ALA A 43 -25.39 -20.39 -2.17
CA ALA A 43 -24.56 -21.60 -2.28
C ALA A 43 -25.22 -22.76 -3.03
N GLU A 44 -26.56 -22.91 -2.94
CA GLU A 44 -27.28 -23.90 -3.76
C GLU A 44 -27.34 -23.52 -5.26
N LYS A 45 -27.39 -22.22 -5.60
CA LYS A 45 -27.50 -21.78 -7.02
C LYS A 45 -26.22 -22.03 -7.80
N ASP A 46 -25.06 -21.78 -7.20
CA ASP A 46 -23.75 -22.07 -7.82
C ASP A 46 -23.53 -23.58 -8.05
N ASN A 47 -24.10 -24.44 -7.18
CA ASN A 47 -24.10 -25.89 -7.40
C ASN A 47 -25.10 -26.32 -8.49
N ALA A 48 -26.31 -25.75 -8.50
CA ALA A 48 -27.37 -26.12 -9.44
C ALA A 48 -27.02 -25.82 -10.92
N GLN A 49 -26.20 -24.80 -11.20
CA GLN A 49 -25.78 -24.49 -12.57
C GLN A 49 -24.65 -25.39 -13.11
N ASN A 50 -23.93 -26.11 -12.24
CA ASN A 50 -22.77 -26.94 -12.64
C ASN A 50 -23.09 -28.43 -12.85
N SER A 51 -24.33 -28.89 -12.59
CA SER A 51 -24.68 -30.32 -12.63
C SER A 51 -25.50 -30.79 -13.85
N LEU A 52 -25.78 -29.92 -14.83
CA LEU A 52 -26.72 -30.21 -15.94
C LEU A 52 -26.07 -30.20 -17.35
N SER A 53 -24.99 -30.96 -17.53
CA SER A 53 -24.40 -31.24 -18.85
C SER A 53 -23.95 -32.71 -19.03
N GLY A 54 -24.77 -33.67 -18.58
CA GLY A 54 -24.44 -35.11 -18.69
C GLY A 54 -25.62 -36.07 -18.80
N ARG A 55 -25.57 -36.95 -19.81
CA ARG A 55 -26.39 -38.18 -20.01
C ARG A 55 -27.90 -38.01 -20.10
N ASN A 56 -28.39 -37.97 -21.34
CA ASN A 56 -29.77 -38.32 -21.67
C ASN A 56 -29.85 -39.81 -22.06
N LYS A 57 -30.77 -40.59 -21.47
CA LYS A 57 -31.04 -42.01 -21.82
C LYS A 57 -32.44 -42.41 -21.34
N GLY A 58 -33.24 -43.05 -22.20
CA GLY A 58 -34.43 -43.81 -21.77
C GLY A 58 -35.81 -43.27 -22.15
N SER A 59 -36.25 -43.60 -23.37
CA SER A 59 -37.57 -44.19 -23.69
C SER A 59 -38.91 -43.56 -23.21
N ASN A 60 -39.78 -43.35 -24.20
CA ASN A 60 -41.23 -43.63 -24.21
C ASN A 60 -42.19 -42.75 -23.38
N GLY A 61 -43.17 -42.15 -24.06
CA GLY A 61 -44.32 -41.45 -23.46
C GLY A 61 -45.15 -40.76 -24.55
N ALA A 62 -46.17 -41.44 -25.06
CA ALA A 62 -46.84 -41.05 -26.31
C ALA A 62 -47.96 -40.01 -26.16
N SER A 63 -48.28 -39.39 -27.31
CA SER A 63 -49.60 -38.85 -27.72
C SER A 63 -50.02 -37.42 -27.30
N ALA A 64 -50.81 -36.66 -28.09
CA ALA A 64 -51.06 -36.69 -29.56
C ALA A 64 -51.94 -35.50 -30.04
N LEU A 65 -51.90 -35.19 -31.36
CA LEU A 65 -52.91 -34.45 -32.18
C LEU A 65 -53.04 -32.94 -31.87
N ARG A 66 -53.32 -31.99 -32.79
CA ARG A 66 -53.50 -31.79 -34.27
C ARG A 66 -53.14 -30.31 -34.53
N ARG A 67 -52.91 -29.70 -35.71
CA ARG A 67 -52.92 -29.95 -37.19
C ARG A 67 -52.02 -28.82 -37.78
N GLY A 68 -51.52 -28.76 -39.01
CA GLY A 68 -51.46 -29.64 -40.19
C GLY A 68 -51.06 -28.81 -41.43
N SER A 69 -50.60 -29.43 -42.55
CA SER A 69 -50.16 -28.75 -43.81
C SER A 69 -48.81 -27.98 -43.73
N SER A 70 -47.95 -27.82 -44.76
CA SER A 70 -47.80 -28.52 -46.05
C SER A 70 -46.37 -28.36 -46.63
N ARG A 71 -45.63 -29.49 -46.70
CA ARG A 71 -44.81 -30.04 -47.83
C ARG A 71 -43.73 -29.21 -48.58
N ARG A 72 -42.62 -29.94 -48.86
CA ARG A 72 -41.52 -29.72 -49.86
C ARG A 72 -40.58 -28.54 -49.54
N GLY A 73 -39.27 -28.59 -49.80
CA GLY A 73 -38.37 -29.65 -50.33
C GLY A 73 -37.23 -29.03 -51.16
N GLY A 74 -35.97 -29.48 -51.15
CA GLY A 74 -35.33 -30.61 -50.44
C GLY A 74 -33.78 -30.52 -50.43
N LYS A 75 -33.11 -31.61 -49.99
CA LYS A 75 -31.64 -31.81 -50.00
C LYS A 75 -31.23 -32.64 -51.26
N PRO A 76 -30.02 -33.27 -51.38
CA PRO A 76 -28.67 -33.07 -50.81
C PRO A 76 -27.60 -32.89 -51.96
N ASN A 77 -26.26 -32.87 -51.80
CA ASN A 77 -25.29 -33.92 -51.40
C ASN A 77 -23.87 -33.27 -51.32
N ILE A 78 -22.99 -33.57 -50.36
CA ILE A 78 -22.15 -34.78 -50.20
C ILE A 78 -21.17 -35.04 -51.36
N ARG A 79 -19.88 -34.75 -51.14
CA ARG A 79 -18.78 -35.74 -51.36
C ARG A 79 -17.47 -35.34 -50.66
N LEU A 80 -16.76 -36.33 -50.11
CA LEU A 80 -15.32 -36.24 -49.80
C LEU A 80 -14.53 -36.75 -51.01
N LYS A 81 -13.35 -36.16 -51.28
CA LYS A 81 -12.03 -36.84 -51.18
C LYS A 81 -10.87 -35.95 -51.67
N THR A 82 -9.69 -36.22 -51.10
CA THR A 82 -8.34 -35.71 -51.39
C THR A 82 -7.56 -36.71 -52.29
N PRO A 83 -6.25 -36.55 -52.63
CA PRO A 83 -5.32 -35.39 -52.65
C PRO A 83 -4.60 -35.26 -54.04
N GLN A 84 -3.34 -34.79 -54.07
CA GLN A 84 -2.32 -34.77 -55.17
C GLN A 84 -2.52 -33.74 -56.29
N GLU A 85 -1.48 -33.16 -56.93
CA GLU A 85 -0.06 -32.91 -56.55
C GLU A 85 0.50 -31.77 -57.46
N ARG A 86 1.76 -31.34 -57.24
CA ARG A 86 2.72 -30.61 -58.13
C ARG A 86 2.18 -29.94 -59.43
N GLY A 87 2.51 -28.69 -59.77
CA GLY A 87 3.52 -27.77 -59.24
C GLY A 87 3.74 -26.55 -60.18
N MET A 88 4.87 -25.85 -60.04
CA MET A 88 5.40 -24.69 -60.82
C MET A 88 4.89 -24.61 -62.29
N THR A 89 4.44 -23.47 -62.83
CA THR A 89 5.05 -22.13 -63.00
C THR A 89 3.96 -21.05 -63.29
N GLY A 90 4.17 -19.73 -63.40
CA GLY A 90 5.33 -18.85 -63.19
C GLY A 90 5.32 -17.61 -64.14
N VAL A 91 5.49 -16.38 -63.59
CA VAL A 91 5.58 -15.07 -64.31
C VAL A 91 4.24 -14.61 -64.98
N GLY A 92 3.84 -13.31 -65.02
CA GLY A 92 4.38 -12.05 -64.46
C GLY A 92 3.25 -11.11 -64.01
N VAL A 93 3.51 -10.05 -63.23
CA VAL A 93 3.76 -8.66 -63.71
C VAL A 93 2.57 -8.15 -64.54
N ASP A 94 1.67 -7.31 -64.01
CA ASP A 94 1.87 -5.85 -63.94
C ASP A 94 0.86 -5.09 -63.03
N GLY A 95 1.00 -3.77 -62.88
CA GLY A 95 -0.17 -2.85 -62.75
C GLY A 95 -0.72 -2.40 -61.36
N ILE A 96 -0.04 -1.44 -60.72
CA ILE A 96 -0.59 -0.15 -60.21
C ILE A 96 -1.77 -0.12 -59.17
N ARG A 97 -1.52 0.56 -58.03
CA ARG A 97 -2.44 1.04 -56.95
C ARG A 97 -3.30 2.26 -57.39
N PRO A 98 -4.26 2.85 -56.62
CA PRO A 98 -4.55 2.75 -55.16
C PRO A 98 -6.05 2.72 -54.72
N ASP A 99 -6.25 2.89 -53.40
CA ASP A 99 -7.41 3.46 -52.66
C ASP A 99 -8.76 2.73 -52.52
N GLY A 100 -9.36 2.83 -51.32
CA GLY A 100 -10.76 2.41 -51.06
C GLY A 100 -11.15 1.99 -49.63
N ALA A 101 -11.17 2.93 -48.67
CA ALA A 101 -11.93 2.89 -47.39
C ALA A 101 -11.96 1.59 -46.54
N GLY A 102 -11.18 1.56 -45.44
CA GLY A 102 -11.31 0.54 -44.38
C GLY A 102 -12.56 0.72 -43.50
N LYS A 103 -13.06 -0.39 -42.92
CA LYS A 103 -14.13 -0.40 -41.90
C LYS A 103 -13.59 -0.79 -40.52
N LEU A 104 -14.18 -0.21 -39.47
CA LEU A 104 -13.92 -0.53 -38.07
C LEU A 104 -14.31 -1.98 -37.70
N PRO A 105 -13.48 -2.72 -36.94
CA PRO A 105 -13.89 -3.92 -36.22
C PRO A 105 -14.29 -3.61 -34.76
N ALA A 106 -15.05 -4.51 -34.15
CA ALA A 106 -15.75 -4.30 -32.87
C ALA A 106 -14.92 -4.59 -31.60
N ALA A 107 -15.50 -4.14 -30.48
CA ALA A 107 -15.16 -4.39 -29.07
C ALA A 107 -14.21 -5.56 -28.74
N ALA A 108 -13.15 -5.24 -27.98
CA ALA A 108 -12.22 -6.22 -27.42
C ALA A 108 -12.78 -6.90 -26.16
N ILE A 109 -12.49 -8.20 -26.03
CA ILE A 109 -12.70 -9.00 -24.80
C ILE A 109 -11.41 -8.91 -23.95
N PRO A 110 -11.48 -8.89 -22.59
CA PRO A 110 -10.27 -8.83 -21.77
C PRO A 110 -9.34 -10.03 -21.96
N GLY A 111 -8.11 -9.78 -22.42
CA GLY A 111 -7.07 -10.80 -22.61
C GLY A 111 -6.28 -11.15 -21.33
N GLU A 112 -5.45 -12.19 -21.41
CA GLU A 112 -4.64 -12.66 -20.27
C GLU A 112 -3.52 -11.67 -19.86
N PRO A 113 -3.19 -11.59 -18.56
CA PRO A 113 -2.19 -10.65 -18.05
C PRO A 113 -0.74 -11.13 -18.31
N GLY A 114 -0.17 -10.76 -19.46
CA GLY A 114 1.29 -10.79 -19.67
C GLY A 114 1.79 -10.99 -21.10
N SER A 115 0.97 -11.48 -22.03
CA SER A 115 1.37 -11.60 -23.43
C SER A 115 1.13 -10.28 -24.17
N VAL A 116 2.20 -9.55 -24.48
CA VAL A 116 2.21 -8.56 -25.56
C VAL A 116 2.62 -9.26 -26.86
N ASP A 117 1.64 -9.64 -27.68
CA ASP A 117 1.90 -10.17 -29.00
C ASP A 117 2.30 -9.03 -29.94
N GLY A 118 3.57 -9.02 -30.37
CA GLY A 118 4.13 -7.92 -31.17
C GLY A 118 5.64 -7.68 -30.99
N ALA A 119 6.42 -8.72 -30.65
CA ALA A 119 7.88 -8.60 -30.53
C ALA A 119 8.54 -8.46 -31.91
N HIS A 120 8.83 -7.23 -32.31
CA HIS A 120 9.74 -6.95 -33.44
C HIS A 120 11.21 -7.11 -33.01
N GLN A 121 12.11 -7.20 -33.99
CA GLN A 121 13.51 -7.61 -33.80
C GLN A 121 14.32 -6.62 -32.94
N ALA A 122 15.30 -7.16 -32.21
CA ALA A 122 15.99 -6.49 -31.11
C ALA A 122 16.88 -5.30 -31.56
N PRO A 123 17.02 -4.26 -30.71
CA PRO A 123 18.09 -3.27 -30.84
C PRO A 123 19.44 -3.86 -30.43
N ASN A 124 20.53 -3.31 -30.98
CA ASN A 124 21.91 -3.74 -30.71
C ASN A 124 22.23 -3.83 -29.20
N SER A 125 22.80 -4.96 -28.78
CA SER A 125 23.63 -5.05 -27.58
C SER A 125 24.65 -6.17 -27.73
N ASP A 126 25.86 -6.00 -27.17
CA ASP A 126 26.96 -6.98 -27.21
C ASP A 126 26.73 -8.16 -26.23
N PHE A 127 25.49 -8.64 -26.16
CA PHE A 127 25.02 -9.61 -25.18
C PHE A 127 24.63 -10.92 -25.86
N VAL A 128 25.48 -11.94 -25.72
CA VAL A 128 25.24 -13.28 -26.29
C VAL A 128 24.92 -14.25 -25.14
N PRO A 129 23.71 -14.84 -25.08
CA PRO A 129 23.39 -15.85 -24.08
C PRO A 129 24.14 -17.16 -24.36
N LYS A 130 24.32 -17.99 -23.32
CA LYS A 130 25.05 -19.28 -23.40
C LYS A 130 24.26 -20.41 -24.08
N CYS A 131 23.00 -20.17 -24.40
CA CYS A 131 22.04 -21.10 -25.00
C CYS A 131 21.00 -20.31 -25.80
N ASP A 132 20.15 -21.00 -26.57
CA ASP A 132 19.02 -20.38 -27.25
C ASP A 132 17.83 -20.18 -26.28
N ILE A 133 17.36 -18.94 -26.16
CA ILE A 133 16.34 -18.53 -25.18
C ILE A 133 15.02 -18.29 -25.92
N ILE A 134 14.23 -19.36 -26.02
CA ILE A 134 12.96 -19.40 -26.77
C ILE A 134 11.72 -19.01 -25.94
N GLY A 135 11.85 -18.86 -24.61
CA GLY A 135 10.72 -18.62 -23.71
C GLY A 135 10.21 -17.18 -23.75
N LYS A 136 8.92 -16.97 -24.06
CA LYS A 136 8.28 -15.64 -24.07
C LYS A 136 8.54 -14.81 -22.81
N ASP A 137 8.43 -15.44 -21.63
CA ASP A 137 8.65 -14.82 -20.33
C ASP A 137 10.11 -14.33 -20.17
N ALA A 138 11.08 -15.22 -20.38
CA ALA A 138 12.51 -14.90 -20.36
C ALA A 138 12.89 -13.80 -21.37
N LEU A 139 12.36 -13.83 -22.59
CA LEU A 139 12.59 -12.80 -23.61
C LEU A 139 12.01 -11.43 -23.19
N SER A 140 10.81 -11.43 -22.61
CA SER A 140 10.18 -10.23 -22.03
C SER A 140 11.00 -9.66 -20.87
N ALA A 141 11.53 -10.52 -19.98
CA ALA A 141 12.42 -10.11 -18.90
C ALA A 141 13.75 -9.53 -19.42
N LEU A 142 14.40 -10.21 -20.38
CA LEU A 142 15.65 -9.72 -21.00
C LEU A 142 15.50 -8.36 -21.70
N HIS A 143 14.36 -8.11 -22.36
CA HIS A 143 14.08 -6.82 -22.99
C HIS A 143 13.81 -5.69 -21.97
N ARG A 144 13.24 -6.01 -20.80
CA ARG A 144 12.85 -5.03 -19.78
C ARG A 144 13.92 -4.78 -18.71
N ALA A 145 14.80 -5.74 -18.46
CA ALA A 145 15.88 -5.61 -17.47
C ALA A 145 16.87 -4.52 -17.87
N ALA A 146 17.13 -3.57 -16.97
CA ALA A 146 17.86 -2.34 -17.28
C ALA A 146 19.38 -2.56 -17.33
N SER A 147 19.93 -3.30 -16.36
CA SER A 147 21.37 -3.56 -16.27
C SER A 147 21.82 -4.76 -17.11
N GLN A 148 23.03 -4.67 -17.65
CA GLN A 148 23.67 -5.80 -18.35
C GLN A 148 23.90 -6.98 -17.41
N GLN A 149 24.14 -6.72 -16.11
CA GLN A 149 24.27 -7.76 -15.09
C GLN A 149 22.95 -8.54 -14.94
N CYS A 150 21.82 -7.86 -14.75
CA CYS A 150 20.52 -8.52 -14.60
C CYS A 150 20.14 -9.31 -15.85
N ARG A 151 20.39 -8.78 -17.06
CA ARG A 151 20.26 -9.54 -18.32
C ARG A 151 21.14 -10.80 -18.34
N GLN A 152 22.40 -10.70 -17.89
CA GLN A 152 23.32 -11.83 -17.83
C GLN A 152 22.91 -12.88 -16.79
N GLU A 153 22.42 -12.48 -15.62
CA GLU A 153 21.88 -13.38 -14.60
C GLU A 153 20.66 -14.14 -15.13
N ILE A 154 19.68 -13.41 -15.68
CA ILE A 154 18.47 -13.99 -16.30
C ILE A 154 18.85 -15.06 -17.34
N ALA A 155 19.75 -14.75 -18.27
CA ALA A 155 20.17 -15.70 -19.29
C ALA A 155 20.87 -16.94 -18.72
N ASN A 156 21.76 -16.78 -17.73
CA ASN A 156 22.43 -17.91 -17.08
C ASN A 156 21.40 -18.84 -16.40
N ILE A 157 20.46 -18.28 -15.65
CA ILE A 157 19.43 -19.00 -14.90
C ILE A 157 18.50 -19.76 -15.87
N VAL A 158 18.07 -19.12 -16.96
CA VAL A 158 17.23 -19.75 -17.97
C VAL A 158 17.95 -20.90 -18.67
N CYS A 159 19.23 -20.73 -19.05
CA CYS A 159 20.03 -21.81 -19.63
C CYS A 159 20.23 -22.99 -18.66
N GLN A 160 20.47 -22.73 -17.37
CA GLN A 160 20.59 -23.78 -16.36
C GLN A 160 19.26 -24.53 -16.13
N HIS A 161 18.13 -23.83 -16.19
CA HIS A 161 16.80 -24.43 -16.10
C HIS A 161 16.47 -25.30 -17.33
N GLN A 162 16.72 -24.79 -18.54
CA GLN A 162 16.58 -25.54 -19.80
C GLN A 162 17.47 -26.79 -19.85
N ALA A 163 18.62 -26.78 -19.17
CA ALA A 163 19.54 -27.91 -19.07
C ALA A 163 19.19 -28.92 -17.96
N GLY A 164 18.12 -28.70 -17.17
CA GLY A 164 17.76 -29.55 -16.03
C GLY A 164 18.70 -29.43 -14.82
N GLN A 165 19.49 -28.35 -14.73
CA GLN A 165 20.58 -28.18 -13.75
C GLN A 165 20.25 -27.20 -12.62
N LEU A 166 19.06 -26.57 -12.63
CA LEU A 166 18.71 -25.50 -11.68
C LEU A 166 17.77 -25.95 -10.54
N MET A 167 16.74 -26.73 -10.85
CA MET A 167 15.67 -27.12 -9.92
C MET A 167 15.81 -28.61 -9.55
N PRO A 168 15.54 -29.01 -8.28
CA PRO A 168 15.48 -30.42 -7.92
C PRO A 168 14.26 -31.09 -8.57
N GLU A 169 14.44 -32.28 -9.17
CA GLU A 169 13.35 -33.05 -9.79
C GLU A 169 12.50 -33.81 -8.77
N SER A 170 13.12 -34.27 -7.68
CA SER A 170 12.46 -34.92 -6.54
C SER A 170 13.09 -34.48 -5.23
N LEU A 171 12.34 -34.57 -4.13
CA LEU A 171 12.81 -34.29 -2.77
C LEU A 171 12.24 -35.33 -1.78
N PRO A 172 13.01 -35.73 -0.75
CA PRO A 172 12.54 -36.72 0.21
C PRO A 172 11.47 -36.13 1.13
N GLN A 173 10.52 -36.98 1.49
CA GLN A 173 9.52 -36.74 2.51
C GLN A 173 9.92 -37.57 3.74
N PHE A 174 10.02 -36.93 4.90
CA PHE A 174 10.44 -37.56 6.16
C PHE A 174 9.33 -37.58 7.23
N CYS A 175 8.24 -36.82 7.07
CA CYS A 175 7.17 -36.74 8.06
C CYS A 175 6.37 -38.07 8.13
N PRO A 176 6.34 -38.77 9.27
CA PRO A 176 5.70 -40.08 9.38
C PRO A 176 4.15 -40.04 9.32
N GLN A 177 3.53 -38.85 9.41
CA GLN A 177 2.08 -38.67 9.40
C GLN A 177 1.68 -37.43 8.58
N LEU A 178 1.61 -37.61 7.26
CA LEU A 178 1.12 -36.60 6.30
C LEU A 178 -0.21 -35.96 6.74
N GLY A 179 -0.33 -34.65 6.60
CA GLY A 179 -1.56 -33.90 6.88
C GLY A 179 -1.96 -33.72 8.36
N VAL A 180 -1.21 -34.26 9.33
CA VAL A 180 -1.53 -34.03 10.76
C VAL A 180 -1.12 -32.62 11.18
N SER A 181 -2.08 -31.88 11.73
CA SER A 181 -1.84 -30.60 12.42
C SER A 181 -2.65 -30.57 13.71
N HIS A 182 -2.06 -30.03 14.78
CA HIS A 182 -2.73 -30.05 16.08
C HIS A 182 -3.76 -28.92 16.20
N PRO A 183 -4.97 -29.20 16.70
CA PRO A 183 -5.95 -28.16 16.98
C PRO A 183 -5.45 -27.25 18.11
N VAL A 184 -5.76 -25.97 18.01
CA VAL A 184 -5.35 -24.97 19.01
C VAL A 184 -6.24 -25.10 20.25
N GLN A 185 -5.64 -25.27 21.43
CA GLN A 185 -6.38 -25.17 22.70
C GLN A 185 -6.92 -23.75 22.90
N ALA A 186 -8.08 -23.64 23.57
CA ALA A 186 -8.80 -22.38 23.69
C ALA A 186 -8.22 -21.48 24.80
N VAL A 187 -8.33 -20.17 24.63
CA VAL A 187 -7.80 -19.16 25.58
C VAL A 187 -8.44 -19.24 26.97
N GLY A 188 -9.61 -19.87 27.12
CA GLY A 188 -10.37 -19.93 28.37
C GLY A 188 -9.69 -20.68 29.53
N GLU A 189 -8.59 -21.39 29.29
CA GLU A 189 -7.80 -22.07 30.34
C GLU A 189 -6.60 -21.22 30.83
N LEU A 190 -6.37 -20.04 30.24
CA LEU A 190 -5.29 -19.12 30.63
C LEU A 190 -5.63 -18.22 31.83
N GLU A 191 -6.90 -17.94 32.10
CA GLU A 191 -7.29 -17.01 33.18
C GLU A 191 -7.01 -17.58 34.59
N ASP A 192 -7.07 -18.90 34.77
CA ASP A 192 -6.68 -19.59 36.01
C ASP A 192 -5.16 -19.88 36.10
N SER A 193 -4.37 -19.67 35.03
CA SER A 193 -2.97 -20.10 34.93
C SER A 193 -1.92 -18.99 34.73
N LEU A 194 -2.28 -17.73 35.00
CA LEU A 194 -1.33 -16.61 35.14
C LEU A 194 -0.48 -16.66 36.43
N SER A 195 -0.60 -17.73 37.22
CA SER A 195 0.37 -18.13 38.26
C SER A 195 1.78 -18.24 37.70
N GLU A 196 2.81 -18.00 38.53
CA GLU A 196 4.22 -17.93 38.11
C GLU A 196 4.64 -19.08 37.18
N VAL A 197 4.89 -18.73 35.92
CA VAL A 197 5.28 -19.68 34.87
C VAL A 197 6.69 -20.16 35.13
N GLU A 198 6.85 -21.41 35.56
CA GLU A 198 8.16 -22.02 35.76
C GLU A 198 8.97 -22.01 34.44
N ASN A 199 10.17 -21.41 34.48
CA ASN A 199 11.07 -21.24 33.32
C ASN A 199 10.39 -20.53 32.12
N PRO A 200 10.09 -19.21 32.20
CA PRO A 200 9.44 -18.48 31.11
C PRO A 200 10.27 -18.47 29.82
N VAL A 201 9.61 -18.42 28.66
CA VAL A 201 10.29 -18.28 27.36
C VAL A 201 10.84 -16.88 27.11
N ARG A 202 11.95 -16.80 26.39
CA ARG A 202 12.51 -15.56 25.85
C ARG A 202 12.38 -15.52 24.34
N VAL A 203 11.86 -14.42 23.82
CA VAL A 203 11.54 -14.24 22.40
C VAL A 203 12.63 -13.44 21.70
N ALA A 204 13.12 -13.95 20.57
CA ALA A 204 13.86 -13.19 19.58
C ALA A 204 12.87 -12.60 18.56
N PHE A 205 12.51 -11.34 18.75
CA PHE A 205 11.73 -10.56 17.79
C PHE A 205 12.62 -10.11 16.64
N VAL A 206 12.27 -10.49 15.41
CA VAL A 206 12.95 -10.04 14.19
C VAL A 206 12.07 -9.05 13.45
N LEU A 207 12.47 -7.78 13.49
CA LEU A 207 11.71 -6.68 12.91
C LEU A 207 12.24 -6.39 11.50
N MET A 208 11.44 -6.66 10.47
CA MET A 208 11.73 -6.35 9.07
C MET A 208 11.08 -5.01 8.71
N VAL A 209 11.87 -3.93 8.66
CA VAL A 209 11.32 -2.55 8.59
C VAL A 209 11.84 -1.74 7.41
N HIS A 210 10.99 -0.84 6.90
CA HIS A 210 11.28 0.05 5.79
C HIS A 210 10.40 1.31 5.86
N GLY A 211 10.72 2.32 5.05
CA GLY A 211 9.94 3.56 4.96
C GLY A 211 10.41 4.63 5.96
N ARG A 212 9.47 5.48 6.42
CA ARG A 212 9.77 6.67 7.22
C ARG A 212 9.11 6.72 8.61
N ALA A 213 8.18 5.81 8.91
CA ALA A 213 7.34 5.76 10.12
C ALA A 213 8.09 5.38 11.44
N VAL A 214 9.20 6.05 11.72
CA VAL A 214 10.09 5.78 12.86
C VAL A 214 9.38 5.94 14.21
N ARG A 215 8.48 6.93 14.37
CA ARG A 215 7.74 7.12 15.63
C ARG A 215 6.79 5.96 15.92
N GLN A 216 6.17 5.41 14.88
CA GLN A 216 5.34 4.20 15.02
C GLN A 216 6.20 2.96 15.32
N LEU A 217 7.39 2.84 14.72
CA LEU A 217 8.34 1.78 15.08
C LEU A 217 8.81 1.88 16.55
N LYS A 218 9.15 3.08 17.03
CA LYS A 218 9.49 3.31 18.44
C LYS A 218 8.31 2.94 19.36
N ARG A 219 7.07 3.33 19.01
CA ARG A 219 5.85 2.96 19.75
C ARG A 219 5.59 1.44 19.77
N LEU A 220 5.80 0.74 18.64
CA LEU A 220 5.72 -0.71 18.56
C LEU A 220 6.75 -1.36 19.49
N ILE A 221 8.02 -0.99 19.38
CA ILE A 221 9.10 -1.52 20.23
C ILE A 221 8.76 -1.27 21.70
N LYS A 222 8.34 -0.04 22.07
CA LYS A 222 7.91 0.33 23.43
C LYS A 222 6.81 -0.60 23.98
N ALA A 223 5.82 -0.95 23.15
CA ALA A 223 4.74 -1.88 23.52
C ALA A 223 5.20 -3.35 23.68
N ILE A 224 6.16 -3.82 22.88
CA ILE A 224 6.66 -5.22 22.93
C ILE A 224 7.92 -5.41 23.78
N TYR A 225 8.55 -4.35 24.28
CA TYR A 225 9.85 -4.41 24.96
C TYR A 225 9.77 -5.05 26.35
N HIS A 226 10.59 -6.07 26.58
CA HIS A 226 10.94 -6.54 27.91
C HIS A 226 12.44 -6.82 27.98
N ARG A 227 13.05 -6.72 29.18
CA ARG A 227 14.51 -6.85 29.36
C ARG A 227 15.04 -8.24 28.95
N ASP A 228 14.24 -9.29 29.10
CA ASP A 228 14.66 -10.68 28.92
C ASP A 228 14.46 -11.20 27.49
N HIS A 229 13.72 -10.46 26.66
CA HIS A 229 13.56 -10.70 25.23
C HIS A 229 14.67 -10.01 24.42
N TYR A 230 14.77 -10.34 23.13
CA TYR A 230 15.79 -9.82 22.22
C TYR A 230 15.16 -9.27 20.94
N TYR A 231 15.74 -8.22 20.38
CA TYR A 231 15.17 -7.48 19.24
C TYR A 231 16.23 -7.31 18.15
N TYR A 232 16.12 -8.07 17.06
CA TYR A 232 17.03 -7.98 15.91
C TYR A 232 16.34 -7.26 14.75
N ILE A 233 16.80 -6.07 14.40
CA ILE A 233 16.11 -5.15 13.51
C ILE A 233 16.84 -5.07 12.17
N HIS A 234 16.20 -5.57 11.12
CA HIS A 234 16.61 -5.38 9.73
C HIS A 234 15.96 -4.13 9.17
N VAL A 235 16.76 -3.28 8.54
CA VAL A 235 16.26 -2.09 7.84
C VAL A 235 16.60 -2.18 6.36
N ASP A 236 15.57 -2.16 5.50
CA ASP A 236 15.72 -2.19 4.04
C ASP A 236 16.79 -1.19 3.57
N LYS A 237 17.66 -1.62 2.64
CA LYS A 237 18.85 -0.87 2.21
C LYS A 237 18.52 0.55 1.69
N ARG A 238 17.31 0.78 1.16
CA ARG A 238 16.83 2.10 0.70
C ARG A 238 16.44 3.04 1.84
N SER A 239 16.07 2.51 3.00
CA SER A 239 15.49 3.28 4.12
C SER A 239 16.58 3.92 5.02
N GLY A 240 17.32 4.87 4.46
CA GLY A 240 18.49 5.51 5.09
C GLY A 240 18.21 6.15 6.47
N TYR A 241 17.21 7.02 6.56
CA TYR A 241 16.74 7.63 7.81
C TYR A 241 16.38 6.61 8.89
N MET A 242 15.50 5.65 8.56
CA MET A 242 15.07 4.60 9.50
C MET A 242 16.26 3.79 10.03
N HIS A 243 17.31 3.58 9.23
CA HIS A 243 18.52 2.91 9.67
C HIS A 243 19.33 3.73 10.69
N ARG A 244 19.46 5.06 10.50
CA ARG A 244 20.11 5.94 11.47
C ARG A 244 19.38 5.92 12.83
N GLU A 245 18.05 5.96 12.79
CA GLU A 245 17.20 5.93 13.98
C GLU A 245 17.23 4.57 14.70
N VAL A 246 17.22 3.46 13.96
CA VAL A 246 17.35 2.11 14.53
C VAL A 246 18.73 1.89 15.18
N LEU A 247 19.80 2.46 14.62
CA LEU A 247 21.13 2.41 15.27
C LEU A 247 21.15 3.16 16.62
N GLN A 248 20.46 4.29 16.75
CA GLN A 248 20.34 4.99 18.04
C GLN A 248 19.58 4.14 19.08
N ILE A 249 18.49 3.48 18.67
CA ILE A 249 17.73 2.58 19.55
C ILE A 249 18.61 1.39 19.98
N ALA A 250 19.40 0.82 19.08
CA ALA A 250 20.32 -0.29 19.39
C ALA A 250 21.51 0.14 20.29
N GLN A 251 21.87 1.42 20.31
CA GLN A 251 22.85 1.96 21.27
C GLN A 251 22.25 2.16 22.68
N GLN A 252 20.92 2.31 22.79
CA GLN A 252 20.24 2.58 24.05
C GLN A 252 19.95 1.31 24.88
N TYR A 253 19.76 0.14 24.24
CA TYR A 253 19.33 -1.10 24.90
C TYR A 253 20.23 -2.30 24.53
N PRO A 254 20.85 -3.00 25.49
CA PRO A 254 21.81 -4.08 25.19
C PRO A 254 21.20 -5.33 24.55
N ASN A 255 19.87 -5.49 24.67
CA ASN A 255 19.08 -6.55 24.04
C ASN A 255 18.45 -6.14 22.69
N VAL A 256 18.83 -4.98 22.13
CA VAL A 256 18.43 -4.54 20.78
C VAL A 256 19.68 -4.49 19.88
N ARG A 257 19.59 -5.08 18.68
CA ARG A 257 20.68 -5.08 17.68
C ARG A 257 20.12 -4.77 16.29
N ALA A 258 20.85 -4.00 15.49
CA ALA A 258 20.57 -3.84 14.06
C ALA A 258 21.32 -4.92 13.25
N THR A 259 20.77 -5.34 12.10
CA THR A 259 21.50 -6.23 11.18
C THR A 259 22.69 -5.48 10.56
N PRO A 260 23.93 -6.01 10.61
CA PRO A 260 25.10 -5.34 10.02
C PRO A 260 25.07 -5.39 8.48
N TRP A 261 24.35 -6.36 7.92
CA TRP A 261 24.00 -6.47 6.50
C TRP A 261 22.59 -5.89 6.27
N ARG A 262 22.35 -5.34 5.07
CA ARG A 262 21.04 -4.81 4.66
C ARG A 262 20.73 -5.21 3.23
N MET A 263 19.50 -5.66 3.00
CA MET A 263 19.00 -6.11 1.70
C MET A 263 17.92 -5.14 1.19
N VAL A 264 17.66 -5.13 -0.11
CA VAL A 264 16.50 -4.47 -0.69
C VAL A 264 15.36 -5.49 -0.69
N THR A 265 14.52 -5.47 0.34
CA THR A 265 13.42 -6.42 0.50
C THR A 265 12.20 -5.89 -0.22
N ILE A 266 12.10 -6.17 -1.52
CA ILE A 266 10.96 -5.78 -2.36
C ILE A 266 9.72 -6.63 -2.06
N TRP A 267 8.54 -6.12 -2.41
CA TRP A 267 7.30 -6.90 -2.27
C TRP A 267 7.39 -8.18 -3.10
N GLY A 268 7.12 -9.33 -2.48
CA GLY A 268 7.24 -10.65 -3.13
C GLY A 268 8.67 -11.16 -3.35
N GLY A 269 9.71 -10.39 -3.01
CA GLY A 269 11.11 -10.71 -3.27
C GLY A 269 11.62 -11.97 -2.57
N ALA A 270 12.51 -12.70 -3.24
CA ALA A 270 13.26 -13.81 -2.65
C ALA A 270 14.26 -13.34 -1.56
N SER A 271 14.70 -12.09 -1.64
CA SER A 271 15.47 -11.39 -0.63
C SER A 271 14.83 -11.39 0.76
N LEU A 272 13.50 -11.48 0.89
CA LEU A 272 12.82 -11.57 2.18
C LEU A 272 13.11 -12.89 2.90
N LEU A 273 13.02 -14.04 2.20
CA LEU A 273 13.41 -15.33 2.79
C LEU A 273 14.92 -15.35 3.10
N LYS A 274 15.74 -14.80 2.19
CA LYS A 274 17.19 -14.67 2.39
C LYS A 274 17.53 -13.85 3.65
N ALA A 275 16.77 -12.79 3.93
CA ALA A 275 16.88 -11.99 5.14
C ALA A 275 16.44 -12.76 6.40
N TYR A 276 15.33 -13.53 6.36
CA TYR A 276 14.93 -14.38 7.48
C TYR A 276 15.98 -15.45 7.79
N LEU A 277 16.44 -16.21 6.79
CA LEU A 277 17.45 -17.26 6.96
C LEU A 277 18.78 -16.70 7.49
N ARG A 278 19.21 -15.53 7.00
CA ARG A 278 20.42 -14.87 7.53
C ARG A 278 20.23 -14.37 8.97
N SER A 279 19.05 -13.83 9.29
CA SER A 279 18.74 -13.38 10.66
C SER A 279 18.73 -14.55 11.64
N MET A 280 18.15 -15.68 11.24
CA MET A 280 18.19 -16.95 11.98
C MET A 280 19.62 -17.44 12.19
N GLN A 281 20.45 -17.47 11.14
CA GLN A 281 21.86 -17.86 11.25
C GLN A 281 22.65 -16.96 12.22
N ASP A 282 22.43 -15.64 12.17
CA ASP A 282 23.09 -14.71 13.10
C ASP A 282 22.62 -14.96 14.55
N LEU A 283 21.30 -15.10 14.77
CA LEU A 283 20.69 -15.35 16.08
C LEU A 283 21.11 -16.68 16.73
N LEU A 284 21.45 -17.70 15.93
CA LEU A 284 22.02 -18.94 16.45
C LEU A 284 23.48 -18.77 16.88
N SER A 285 24.23 -17.91 16.20
CA SER A 285 25.64 -17.59 16.47
C SER A 285 25.83 -16.61 17.64
N MET A 286 24.82 -15.81 18.00
CA MET A 286 24.85 -14.93 19.18
C MET A 286 24.75 -15.75 20.47
N LEU A 287 25.87 -16.30 20.93
CA LEU A 287 25.93 -17.20 22.09
C LEU A 287 25.50 -16.53 23.40
N ASP A 288 25.49 -15.19 23.47
CA ASP A 288 24.98 -14.41 24.59
C ASP A 288 23.45 -14.29 24.61
N TRP A 289 22.79 -14.40 23.44
CA TRP A 289 21.34 -14.32 23.31
C TRP A 289 20.69 -15.70 23.40
N LYS A 290 20.16 -16.02 24.58
CA LYS A 290 19.49 -17.30 24.89
C LYS A 290 17.98 -17.17 24.68
N TRP A 291 17.51 -17.42 23.46
CA TRP A 291 16.10 -17.32 23.06
C TRP A 291 15.48 -18.70 22.78
N ASP A 292 14.17 -18.82 23.03
CA ASP A 292 13.35 -20.03 22.81
C ASP A 292 12.55 -19.95 21.50
N PHE A 293 12.04 -18.76 21.16
CA PHE A 293 11.19 -18.51 19.99
C PHE A 293 11.71 -17.41 19.08
N PHE A 294 11.55 -17.59 17.78
CA PHE A 294 11.69 -16.58 16.72
C PHE A 294 10.30 -16.04 16.34
N ILE A 295 10.09 -14.72 16.39
CA ILE A 295 8.84 -14.09 15.94
C ILE A 295 9.16 -12.93 14.99
N ASN A 296 8.62 -12.94 13.77
CA ASN A 296 8.78 -11.85 12.83
C ASN A 296 7.70 -10.76 12.96
N LEU A 297 8.08 -9.49 12.85
CA LEU A 297 7.16 -8.34 12.85
C LEU A 297 7.55 -7.33 11.77
N SER A 298 6.59 -6.57 11.25
CA SER A 298 6.85 -5.35 10.48
C SER A 298 6.64 -4.11 11.34
N ALA A 299 7.08 -2.94 10.87
CA ALA A 299 6.73 -1.65 11.51
C ALA A 299 5.22 -1.32 11.48
N THR A 300 4.41 -2.16 10.84
CA THR A 300 2.93 -2.04 10.74
C THR A 300 2.19 -3.16 11.47
N ASP A 301 2.88 -4.01 12.22
CA ASP A 301 2.27 -4.93 13.19
C ASP A 301 2.06 -4.20 14.54
N PHE A 302 1.11 -4.64 15.36
CA PHE A 302 0.95 -4.17 16.74
C PHE A 302 0.44 -5.32 17.64
N PRO A 303 0.85 -5.41 18.93
CA PRO A 303 0.33 -6.43 19.84
C PRO A 303 -1.19 -6.29 20.08
N THR A 304 -1.86 -7.43 20.27
CA THR A 304 -3.29 -7.54 20.61
C THR A 304 -3.56 -8.14 21.98
N ARG A 305 -2.51 -8.56 22.68
CA ARG A 305 -2.48 -9.06 24.06
C ARG A 305 -1.18 -8.56 24.71
N THR A 306 -1.07 -8.67 26.03
CA THR A 306 0.11 -8.25 26.79
C THR A 306 1.31 -9.16 26.53
N ASN A 307 2.50 -8.69 26.96
CA ASN A 307 3.73 -9.50 26.98
C ASN A 307 3.55 -10.78 27.81
N ASP A 308 2.83 -10.69 28.93
CA ASP A 308 2.85 -11.71 29.97
C ASP A 308 1.92 -12.88 29.57
N GLU A 309 0.78 -12.56 28.94
CA GLU A 309 -0.06 -13.56 28.25
C GLU A 309 0.70 -14.27 27.11
N LEU A 310 1.52 -13.54 26.34
CA LEU A 310 2.34 -14.12 25.26
C LEU A 310 3.39 -15.09 25.81
N VAL A 311 4.07 -14.70 26.88
CA VAL A 311 5.08 -15.53 27.55
C VAL A 311 4.43 -16.77 28.19
N ALA A 312 3.29 -16.63 28.86
CA ALA A 312 2.55 -17.77 29.42
C ALA A 312 2.13 -18.77 28.33
N PHE A 313 1.46 -18.29 27.28
CA PHE A 313 1.00 -19.13 26.17
C PHE A 313 2.15 -19.87 25.46
N LEU A 314 3.25 -19.17 25.16
CA LEU A 314 4.40 -19.78 24.48
C LEU A 314 5.23 -20.70 25.39
N SER A 315 5.24 -20.48 26.71
CA SER A 315 5.91 -21.39 27.66
C SER A 315 5.16 -22.71 27.79
N LEU A 316 3.82 -22.68 27.78
CA LEU A 316 2.97 -23.88 27.75
C LEU A 316 3.14 -24.69 26.45
N HIS A 317 3.40 -24.02 25.33
CA HIS A 317 3.51 -24.63 23.99
C HIS A 317 4.94 -24.62 23.44
N ARG A 318 5.96 -24.78 24.30
CA ARG A 318 7.38 -24.55 23.97
C ARG A 318 7.94 -25.41 22.83
N ASP A 319 7.29 -26.53 22.50
CA ASP A 319 7.66 -27.45 21.42
C ASP A 319 6.97 -27.16 20.08
N LYS A 320 5.97 -26.26 20.03
CA LYS A 320 5.10 -26.06 18.87
C LYS A 320 5.51 -24.89 17.97
N ASN A 321 5.35 -25.10 16.66
CA ASN A 321 5.62 -24.14 15.60
C ASN A 321 4.29 -23.59 15.05
N PHE A 322 4.14 -22.26 15.09
CA PHE A 322 2.90 -21.54 14.81
C PHE A 322 2.96 -20.90 13.42
N LEU A 323 2.43 -21.64 12.44
CA LEU A 323 2.29 -21.22 11.04
C LEU A 323 0.80 -21.17 10.69
N LYS A 324 0.40 -20.40 9.68
CA LYS A 324 -0.98 -20.42 9.18
C LYS A 324 -1.01 -20.81 7.72
N SER A 325 -1.72 -21.89 7.44
CA SER A 325 -1.95 -22.43 6.11
C SER A 325 -3.16 -21.78 5.42
N HIS A 326 -3.20 -21.86 4.09
CA HIS A 326 -4.19 -21.17 3.26
C HIS A 326 -5.63 -21.73 3.38
N GLY A 327 -5.82 -22.92 3.97
CA GLY A 327 -7.14 -23.51 4.29
C GLY A 327 -8.06 -23.71 3.09
N ARG A 328 -7.51 -24.13 1.93
CA ARG A 328 -8.22 -24.28 0.64
C ARG A 328 -7.63 -25.46 -0.15
N GLU A 329 -8.12 -25.67 -1.37
CA GLU A 329 -7.50 -26.57 -2.37
C GLU A 329 -6.04 -26.18 -2.67
N ASN A 330 -5.10 -27.12 -2.49
CA ASN A 330 -3.66 -26.87 -2.63
C ASN A 330 -3.23 -26.57 -4.09
N ALA A 331 -3.74 -27.30 -5.08
CA ALA A 331 -3.47 -27.03 -6.49
C ALA A 331 -3.85 -25.59 -6.93
N ARG A 332 -4.87 -25.01 -6.28
CA ARG A 332 -5.30 -23.62 -6.47
C ARG A 332 -4.42 -22.61 -5.72
N PHE A 333 -3.75 -23.01 -4.64
CA PHE A 333 -2.75 -22.21 -3.94
C PHE A 333 -1.47 -22.12 -4.77
N ILE A 334 -0.89 -23.26 -5.17
CA ILE A 334 0.31 -23.37 -6.02
C ILE A 334 0.24 -22.42 -7.22
N LYS A 335 -0.83 -22.51 -8.02
CA LYS A 335 -1.05 -21.67 -9.21
C LYS A 335 -1.31 -20.18 -8.92
N LYS A 336 -1.74 -19.80 -7.70
CA LYS A 336 -1.99 -18.39 -7.34
C LYS A 336 -0.77 -17.71 -6.73
N GLN A 337 0.09 -18.47 -6.05
CA GLN A 337 1.41 -18.02 -5.61
C GLN A 337 2.43 -18.01 -6.76
N GLY A 338 2.16 -18.71 -7.86
CA GLY A 338 3.12 -18.89 -8.96
C GLY A 338 4.26 -19.82 -8.58
N LEU A 339 4.02 -20.81 -7.71
CA LEU A 339 5.05 -21.78 -7.31
C LEU A 339 5.47 -22.71 -8.47
N ASP A 340 4.57 -22.89 -9.45
CA ASP A 340 4.77 -23.52 -10.76
C ASP A 340 5.51 -22.61 -11.79
N ARG A 341 6.01 -21.44 -11.35
CA ARG A 341 6.75 -20.48 -12.17
C ARG A 341 8.15 -20.28 -11.62
N LEU A 342 9.11 -20.10 -12.52
CA LEU A 342 10.48 -19.72 -12.18
C LEU A 342 10.56 -18.18 -12.10
N PHE A 343 11.10 -17.65 -11.00
CA PHE A 343 11.35 -16.23 -10.81
C PHE A 343 12.83 -15.95 -10.50
N HIS A 344 13.30 -14.73 -10.79
CA HIS A 344 14.61 -14.23 -10.33
C HIS A 344 14.51 -12.79 -9.83
N GLU A 345 15.33 -12.42 -8.84
CA GLU A 345 15.41 -11.07 -8.26
C GLU A 345 16.70 -10.35 -8.71
N CYS A 346 16.58 -9.43 -9.67
CA CYS A 346 17.66 -8.51 -10.03
C CYS A 346 17.10 -7.13 -10.44
N ASP A 347 17.95 -6.09 -10.40
CA ASP A 347 17.56 -4.67 -10.58
C ASP A 347 16.43 -4.18 -9.63
N ASN A 348 16.23 -4.85 -8.49
CA ASN A 348 15.12 -4.64 -7.54
C ASN A 348 13.72 -4.99 -8.11
N HIS A 349 13.64 -5.95 -9.03
CA HIS A 349 12.40 -6.45 -9.62
C HIS A 349 12.35 -8.00 -9.59
N MET A 350 11.16 -8.60 -9.42
CA MET A 350 10.95 -10.05 -9.56
C MET A 350 10.52 -10.40 -10.99
N TRP A 351 11.48 -10.86 -11.79
CA TRP A 351 11.30 -11.27 -13.18
C TRP A 351 10.69 -12.66 -13.25
N ARG A 352 9.60 -12.84 -14.01
CA ARG A 352 9.07 -14.17 -14.34
C ARG A 352 9.81 -14.71 -15.55
N LEU A 353 10.39 -15.90 -15.44
CA LEU A 353 11.30 -16.46 -16.44
C LEU A 353 10.70 -17.64 -17.23
N GLY A 354 9.70 -18.32 -16.66
CA GLY A 354 8.98 -19.41 -17.34
C GLY A 354 8.26 -20.34 -16.36
N GLU A 355 7.92 -21.53 -16.83
CA GLU A 355 7.29 -22.60 -16.04
C GLU A 355 8.34 -23.50 -15.35
N ARG A 356 7.97 -24.12 -14.24
CA ARG A 356 8.74 -25.19 -13.60
C ARG A 356 7.81 -26.21 -12.93
N ASN A 357 8.28 -27.45 -12.81
CA ASN A 357 7.57 -28.48 -12.07
C ASN A 357 7.71 -28.27 -10.56
N ILE A 358 6.76 -28.82 -9.81
CA ILE A 358 6.91 -29.06 -8.37
C ILE A 358 7.69 -30.38 -8.20
N PRO A 359 8.72 -30.47 -7.33
CA PRO A 359 9.50 -31.69 -7.16
C PRO A 359 8.65 -32.88 -6.73
N GLU A 360 8.92 -34.06 -7.27
CA GLU A 360 8.27 -35.30 -6.85
C GLU A 360 8.58 -35.62 -5.37
N GLY A 361 7.61 -36.25 -4.68
CA GLY A 361 7.68 -36.56 -3.25
C GLY A 361 7.30 -35.40 -2.31
N LEU A 362 7.33 -34.15 -2.77
CA LEU A 362 7.15 -32.97 -1.93
C LEU A 362 5.68 -32.61 -1.67
N GLU A 363 5.21 -32.64 -0.42
CA GLU A 363 3.94 -32.01 -0.05
C GLU A 363 4.13 -30.49 0.13
N VAL A 364 3.90 -29.72 -0.93
CA VAL A 364 3.91 -28.25 -0.87
C VAL A 364 2.77 -27.75 0.02
N SER A 365 3.07 -26.84 0.95
CA SER A 365 2.09 -26.18 1.81
C SER A 365 2.47 -24.72 2.05
N GLY A 366 1.52 -23.87 2.46
CA GLY A 366 1.77 -22.45 2.67
C GLY A 366 0.54 -21.65 3.08
N GLY A 367 0.72 -20.35 3.31
CA GLY A 367 -0.33 -19.42 3.69
C GLY A 367 0.24 -18.05 4.06
N SER A 368 0.46 -17.79 5.35
CA SER A 368 1.01 -16.53 5.83
C SER A 368 2.51 -16.59 6.11
N ASP A 369 3.22 -15.57 5.64
CA ASP A 369 4.63 -15.24 5.93
C ASP A 369 4.89 -14.75 7.38
N TRP A 370 3.85 -14.62 8.20
CA TRP A 370 3.94 -14.24 9.62
C TRP A 370 3.76 -15.47 10.50
N PHE A 371 4.66 -15.69 11.45
CA PHE A 371 4.75 -16.93 12.23
C PHE A 371 5.40 -16.73 13.61
N ALA A 372 5.41 -17.79 14.42
CA ALA A 372 6.30 -17.95 15.56
C ALA A 372 6.93 -19.37 15.51
N LEU A 373 8.26 -19.46 15.53
CA LEU A 373 9.00 -20.72 15.34
C LEU A 373 9.89 -21.01 16.54
N THR A 374 9.94 -22.27 16.96
CA THR A 374 10.84 -22.77 18.01
C THR A 374 12.30 -22.67 17.57
N ARG A 375 13.21 -22.43 18.52
CA ARG A 375 14.65 -22.48 18.27
C ARG A 375 15.10 -23.80 17.65
N ARG A 376 14.54 -24.94 18.10
CA ARG A 376 14.84 -26.27 17.57
C ARG A 376 14.53 -26.39 16.06
N PHE A 377 13.39 -25.87 15.60
CA PHE A 377 13.07 -25.88 14.18
C PHE A 377 13.96 -24.92 13.38
N VAL A 378 14.30 -23.75 13.94
CA VAL A 378 15.26 -22.82 13.31
C VAL A 378 16.65 -23.44 13.20
N GLU A 379 17.12 -24.17 14.21
CA GLU A 379 18.39 -24.92 14.18
C GLU A 379 18.38 -26.00 13.10
N TYR A 380 17.26 -26.71 12.91
CA TYR A 380 17.07 -27.66 11.81
C TYR A 380 17.12 -26.97 10.43
N VAL A 381 16.31 -25.92 10.23
CA VAL A 381 16.25 -25.15 8.96
C VAL A 381 17.60 -24.59 8.55
N ILE A 382 18.40 -24.09 9.51
CA ILE A 382 19.70 -23.50 9.22
C ILE A 382 20.77 -24.57 9.03
N ASN A 383 20.96 -25.45 10.02
CA ASN A 383 22.13 -26.33 10.10
C ASN A 383 21.98 -27.67 9.34
N SER A 384 20.76 -28.13 9.04
CA SER A 384 20.59 -29.43 8.37
C SER A 384 21.22 -29.43 6.97
N GLN A 385 21.84 -30.56 6.65
CA GLN A 385 22.45 -30.90 5.36
C GLN A 385 21.64 -31.98 4.61
N ASP A 386 20.42 -32.29 5.06
CA ASP A 386 19.54 -33.22 4.35
C ASP A 386 19.06 -32.63 3.01
N ASP A 387 18.64 -33.52 2.09
CA ASP A 387 18.27 -33.14 0.73
C ASP A 387 16.97 -32.31 0.69
N LEU A 388 16.06 -32.48 1.65
CA LEU A 388 14.84 -31.70 1.76
C LEU A 388 15.18 -30.22 2.04
N VAL A 389 15.92 -29.94 3.10
CA VAL A 389 16.31 -28.58 3.49
C VAL A 389 17.22 -27.94 2.44
N SER A 390 18.17 -28.70 1.88
CA SER A 390 19.10 -28.22 0.86
C SER A 390 18.40 -27.93 -0.47
N GLY A 391 17.57 -28.86 -0.94
CA GLY A 391 16.78 -28.71 -2.17
C GLY A 391 15.70 -27.64 -2.07
N LEU A 392 15.07 -27.46 -0.90
CA LEU A 392 14.11 -26.37 -0.69
C LEU A 392 14.79 -25.00 -0.61
N LYS A 393 16.01 -24.89 -0.04
CA LYS A 393 16.81 -23.65 -0.11
C LYS A 393 17.09 -23.26 -1.59
N GLN A 394 17.38 -24.24 -2.45
CA GLN A 394 17.55 -24.02 -3.90
C GLN A 394 16.23 -23.64 -4.58
N PHE A 395 15.16 -24.43 -4.42
CA PHE A 395 13.85 -24.20 -5.06
C PHE A 395 13.26 -22.83 -4.69
N TYR A 396 13.34 -22.43 -3.42
CA TYR A 396 12.80 -21.16 -2.94
C TYR A 396 13.71 -19.95 -3.15
N SER A 397 14.95 -20.13 -3.62
CA SER A 397 15.79 -19.02 -4.12
C SER A 397 15.26 -18.42 -5.43
N TYR A 398 14.44 -19.16 -6.17
CA TYR A 398 13.88 -18.78 -7.48
C TYR A 398 12.34 -18.77 -7.50
N ALA A 399 11.73 -18.38 -6.37
CA ALA A 399 10.28 -18.38 -6.15
C ALA A 399 9.77 -16.98 -5.77
N LEU A 400 8.54 -16.67 -6.17
CA LEU A 400 7.79 -15.50 -5.69
C LEU A 400 7.23 -15.76 -4.29
N LEU A 401 7.18 -14.73 -3.44
CA LEU A 401 6.63 -14.78 -2.07
C LEU A 401 7.15 -15.97 -1.22
N PRO A 402 8.45 -16.34 -1.25
CA PRO A 402 8.90 -17.64 -0.74
C PRO A 402 8.70 -17.82 0.76
N ALA A 403 8.65 -16.73 1.54
CA ALA A 403 8.34 -16.78 2.96
C ALA A 403 6.88 -17.20 3.27
N GLU A 404 5.95 -17.10 2.32
CA GLU A 404 4.55 -17.56 2.49
C GLU A 404 4.40 -19.10 2.40
N SER A 405 5.43 -19.85 2.00
CA SER A 405 5.35 -21.32 1.88
C SER A 405 6.62 -22.11 2.21
N PHE A 406 7.81 -21.51 2.24
CA PHE A 406 9.07 -22.21 2.59
C PHE A 406 8.98 -22.90 3.96
N PHE A 407 8.64 -22.17 5.01
CA PHE A 407 8.64 -22.71 6.38
C PHE A 407 7.57 -23.79 6.58
N HIS A 408 6.39 -23.63 5.99
CA HIS A 408 5.31 -24.63 6.00
C HIS A 408 5.74 -25.91 5.26
N THR A 409 6.36 -25.76 4.08
CA THR A 409 6.82 -26.88 3.26
C THR A 409 7.96 -27.63 3.94
N VAL A 410 8.97 -26.94 4.49
CA VAL A 410 10.06 -27.59 5.26
C VAL A 410 9.48 -28.32 6.48
N LEU A 411 8.63 -27.67 7.28
CA LEU A 411 8.11 -28.29 8.50
C LEU A 411 7.24 -29.52 8.20
N GLY A 412 6.29 -29.40 7.27
CA GLY A 412 5.34 -30.47 6.95
C GLY A 412 5.97 -31.72 6.34
N ASN A 413 7.12 -31.59 5.66
CA ASN A 413 7.86 -32.72 5.11
C ASN A 413 8.97 -33.25 6.05
N SER A 414 9.26 -32.55 7.17
CA SER A 414 10.32 -32.94 8.12
C SER A 414 9.87 -33.94 9.19
N LEU A 415 10.85 -34.51 9.91
CA LEU A 415 10.64 -35.30 11.14
C LEU A 415 10.01 -34.50 12.31
N MET A 416 9.71 -33.20 12.15
CA MET A 416 9.09 -32.34 13.15
C MET A 416 7.66 -31.89 12.78
N CYS A 417 7.02 -32.53 11.80
CA CYS A 417 5.68 -32.13 11.33
C CYS A 417 4.60 -32.15 12.43
N ASP A 418 4.74 -33.02 13.45
CA ASP A 418 3.92 -33.10 14.67
C ASP A 418 4.02 -31.87 15.60
N THR A 419 4.94 -30.96 15.32
CA THR A 419 5.03 -29.66 16.01
C THR A 419 4.17 -28.58 15.35
N LEU A 420 3.56 -28.83 14.18
CA LEU A 420 2.74 -27.84 13.46
C LEU A 420 1.39 -27.59 14.13
N VAL A 421 1.16 -26.32 14.47
CA VAL A 421 -0.15 -25.76 14.86
C VAL A 421 -0.61 -24.80 13.76
N ASP A 422 -1.77 -25.05 13.14
CA ASP A 422 -2.32 -24.23 12.04
C ASP A 422 -2.99 -22.92 12.53
N ASN A 423 -2.22 -22.15 13.30
CA ASN A 423 -2.53 -20.80 13.74
C ASN A 423 -1.22 -20.05 13.96
N ASN A 424 -0.97 -18.97 13.20
CA ASN A 424 0.23 -18.13 13.34
C ASN A 424 0.13 -17.05 14.42
N LEU A 425 -0.90 -17.10 15.26
CA LEU A 425 -1.17 -16.12 16.33
C LEU A 425 -1.43 -14.68 15.83
N ARG A 426 -1.74 -14.49 14.54
CA ARG A 426 -2.01 -13.16 13.96
C ARG A 426 -3.47 -12.89 13.63
N VAL A 427 -3.85 -11.61 13.66
CA VAL A 427 -5.05 -11.06 12.98
C VAL A 427 -4.61 -10.22 11.77
N THR A 428 -4.92 -10.67 10.56
CA THR A 428 -4.55 -9.96 9.32
C THR A 428 -5.79 -9.38 8.65
N ASN A 429 -5.87 -8.05 8.49
CA ASN A 429 -7.07 -7.36 8.00
C ASN A 429 -7.26 -7.48 6.47
N TRP A 430 -7.62 -8.67 6.00
CA TRP A 430 -7.85 -8.96 4.58
C TRP A 430 -9.22 -8.50 4.08
N ASN A 431 -9.31 -7.31 3.49
CA ASN A 431 -10.44 -6.91 2.64
C ASN A 431 -10.06 -7.00 1.14
N ARG A 432 -10.37 -8.12 0.50
CA ARG A 432 -10.00 -8.38 -0.91
C ARG A 432 -10.64 -7.40 -1.91
N LYS A 433 -11.75 -6.73 -1.57
CA LYS A 433 -12.37 -5.71 -2.46
C LYS A 433 -11.52 -4.45 -2.58
N LEU A 434 -10.65 -4.17 -1.59
CA LEU A 434 -9.76 -3.02 -1.55
C LEU A 434 -8.28 -3.41 -1.73
N GLY A 435 -7.78 -4.42 -1.01
CA GLY A 435 -6.36 -4.78 -0.99
C GLY A 435 -5.82 -5.55 -2.20
N CYS A 436 -6.68 -6.08 -3.08
CA CYS A 436 -6.29 -6.80 -4.30
C CYS A 436 -6.51 -5.93 -5.54
N LYS A 437 -5.58 -5.00 -5.84
CA LYS A 437 -5.62 -4.15 -7.05
C LYS A 437 -4.50 -4.43 -8.04
N CYS A 438 -3.67 -5.45 -7.78
CA CYS A 438 -2.47 -5.74 -8.57
C CYS A 438 -1.51 -4.52 -8.61
N GLN A 439 -1.45 -3.77 -7.51
CA GLN A 439 -0.69 -2.52 -7.36
C GLN A 439 0.84 -2.69 -7.52
N TYR A 440 1.36 -3.91 -7.42
CA TYR A 440 2.79 -4.21 -7.44
C TYR A 440 3.37 -4.59 -8.82
N LYS A 441 2.62 -4.45 -9.93
CA LYS A 441 3.09 -4.78 -11.31
C LYS A 441 4.42 -4.15 -11.72
N HIS A 442 4.80 -3.01 -11.13
CA HIS A 442 6.05 -2.31 -11.41
C HIS A 442 7.26 -2.88 -10.61
N ILE A 443 6.99 -3.77 -9.64
CA ILE A 443 7.99 -4.43 -8.77
C ILE A 443 8.11 -5.92 -9.10
N VAL A 444 7.02 -6.56 -9.54
CA VAL A 444 6.97 -8.00 -9.81
C VAL A 444 6.13 -8.33 -11.05
N ASP A 445 6.51 -9.37 -11.79
CA ASP A 445 5.77 -9.93 -12.93
C ASP A 445 4.53 -10.77 -12.51
N TRP A 446 3.78 -10.32 -11.48
CA TRP A 446 2.64 -11.02 -10.90
C TRP A 446 1.59 -10.07 -10.28
N CYS A 447 0.41 -10.60 -9.95
CA CYS A 447 -0.63 -9.84 -9.25
C CYS A 447 -0.72 -10.17 -7.75
N GLY A 448 -0.27 -9.23 -6.93
CA GLY A 448 -0.38 -9.30 -5.47
C GLY A 448 -1.69 -8.75 -4.90
N CYS A 449 -1.92 -9.11 -3.63
CA CYS A 449 -2.83 -8.43 -2.71
C CYS A 449 -2.03 -7.92 -1.51
N SER A 450 -2.60 -7.04 -0.67
CA SER A 450 -2.07 -6.79 0.68
C SER A 450 -3.17 -6.43 1.67
N PRO A 451 -2.95 -6.59 2.99
CA PRO A 451 -3.95 -6.28 4.01
C PRO A 451 -4.27 -4.79 4.07
N ASN A 452 -5.52 -4.48 4.43
CA ASN A 452 -5.91 -3.14 4.80
C ASN A 452 -5.34 -2.76 6.18
N ASP A 453 -5.30 -1.46 6.43
CA ASP A 453 -4.95 -0.91 7.73
C ASP A 453 -6.19 -0.92 8.66
N PHE A 454 -6.00 -1.15 9.96
CA PHE A 454 -7.08 -1.20 10.94
C PHE A 454 -7.65 0.20 11.20
N LYS A 455 -8.97 0.25 11.42
CA LYS A 455 -9.73 1.44 11.86
C LYS A 455 -10.47 1.11 13.18
N PRO A 456 -11.00 2.08 13.94
CA PRO A 456 -11.59 1.82 15.27
C PRO A 456 -12.72 0.77 15.24
N GLN A 457 -13.56 0.80 14.20
CA GLN A 457 -14.64 -0.17 14.00
C GLN A 457 -14.16 -1.62 13.75
N ASP A 458 -12.92 -1.82 13.29
CA ASP A 458 -12.35 -3.15 13.08
C ASP A 458 -11.83 -3.78 14.39
N LEU A 459 -11.54 -2.99 15.43
CA LEU A 459 -10.96 -3.50 16.69
C LEU A 459 -11.90 -4.45 17.43
N VAL A 460 -13.22 -4.28 17.27
CA VAL A 460 -14.23 -5.21 17.78
C VAL A 460 -14.00 -6.64 17.26
N ARG A 461 -13.50 -6.78 16.02
CA ARG A 461 -13.18 -8.07 15.40
C ARG A 461 -11.91 -8.71 15.97
N ILE A 462 -11.06 -7.96 16.68
CA ILE A 462 -9.92 -8.49 17.44
C ILE A 462 -10.42 -9.04 18.77
N GLN A 463 -11.23 -8.27 19.49
CA GLN A 463 -11.77 -8.62 20.81
C GLN A 463 -12.70 -9.85 20.79
N GLN A 464 -13.37 -10.10 19.66
CA GLN A 464 -14.30 -11.23 19.49
C GLN A 464 -13.64 -12.56 19.04
N LEU A 465 -12.31 -12.65 18.96
CA LEU A 465 -11.63 -13.88 18.53
C LEU A 465 -11.50 -14.90 19.66
N THR A 466 -12.01 -16.11 19.42
CA THR A 466 -11.91 -17.25 20.33
C THR A 466 -10.59 -18.03 20.21
N ARG A 467 -9.90 -17.93 19.07
CA ARG A 467 -8.54 -18.49 18.88
C ARG A 467 -7.49 -17.54 19.47
N PRO A 468 -6.39 -18.05 20.06
CA PRO A 468 -5.31 -17.19 20.54
C PRO A 468 -4.67 -16.39 19.40
N THR A 469 -4.57 -15.07 19.59
CA THR A 469 -3.85 -14.14 18.71
C THR A 469 -3.21 -13.04 19.55
N PHE A 470 -1.92 -12.80 19.32
CA PHE A 470 -1.09 -11.89 20.12
C PHE A 470 -0.62 -10.67 19.33
N PHE A 471 -0.77 -10.67 18.00
CA PHE A 471 -0.45 -9.52 17.12
C PHE A 471 -1.49 -9.34 16.01
N ALA A 472 -1.65 -8.11 15.53
CA ALA A 472 -2.49 -7.77 14.38
C ALA A 472 -1.74 -6.91 13.37
N ARG A 473 -2.16 -6.97 12.10
CA ARG A 473 -1.66 -6.10 11.02
C ARG A 473 -2.70 -5.83 9.92
N LYS A 474 -2.71 -4.65 9.30
CA LYS A 474 -1.70 -3.58 9.42
C LYS A 474 -2.18 -2.36 10.21
N PHE A 475 -1.24 -1.59 10.73
CA PHE A 475 -1.45 -0.28 11.34
C PHE A 475 -0.48 0.75 10.71
N GLU A 476 -1.00 1.90 10.31
CA GLU A 476 -0.24 3.04 9.78
C GLU A 476 -0.78 4.32 10.40
N SER A 477 0.03 5.03 11.20
CA SER A 477 -0.42 6.20 11.98
C SER A 477 -0.74 7.43 11.12
N SER A 478 -0.26 7.48 9.88
CA SER A 478 -0.65 8.43 8.83
C SER A 478 -1.95 8.03 8.09
N VAL A 479 -2.56 6.90 8.45
CA VAL A 479 -3.81 6.37 7.90
C VAL A 479 -4.91 6.30 8.96
N ASN A 480 -4.59 5.91 10.20
CA ASN A 480 -5.41 6.05 11.40
C ASN A 480 -4.55 5.76 12.65
N GLN A 481 -4.24 6.77 13.45
CA GLN A 481 -3.58 6.58 14.75
C GLN A 481 -4.59 6.19 15.84
N GLU A 482 -5.87 6.57 15.71
CA GLU A 482 -6.90 6.28 16.73
C GLU A 482 -7.01 4.79 17.07
N ALA A 483 -6.97 3.89 16.08
CA ALA A 483 -6.99 2.45 16.35
C ALA A 483 -5.76 1.94 17.13
N ILE A 484 -4.62 2.62 17.00
CA ILE A 484 -3.38 2.32 17.73
C ILE A 484 -3.48 2.88 19.15
N ASP A 485 -4.07 4.07 19.32
CA ASP A 485 -4.32 4.69 20.63
C ASP A 485 -5.28 3.86 21.48
N ILE A 486 -6.38 3.37 20.89
CA ILE A 486 -7.34 2.49 21.57
C ILE A 486 -6.65 1.19 22.01
N LEU A 487 -5.84 0.58 21.13
CA LEU A 487 -5.21 -0.72 21.41
C LEU A 487 -4.07 -0.63 22.43
N ASP A 488 -3.22 0.39 22.36
CA ASP A 488 -2.19 0.66 23.39
C ASP A 488 -2.81 1.00 24.75
N THR A 489 -3.92 1.76 24.76
CA THR A 489 -4.67 2.08 25.98
C THR A 489 -5.35 0.85 26.58
N HIS A 490 -5.88 -0.05 25.75
CA HIS A 490 -6.53 -1.29 26.18
C HIS A 490 -5.54 -2.25 26.85
N LEU A 491 -4.30 -2.34 26.35
CA LEU A 491 -3.27 -3.25 26.85
C LEU A 491 -2.46 -2.69 28.03
N TYR A 492 -2.21 -1.38 28.06
CA TYR A 492 -1.23 -0.76 28.97
C TYR A 492 -1.75 0.48 29.71
N GLY A 493 -3.08 0.66 29.74
CA GLY A 493 -3.75 1.77 30.41
C GLY A 493 -3.52 3.13 29.75
N GLN A 494 -4.22 4.15 30.25
CA GLN A 494 -4.08 5.53 29.76
C GLN A 494 -2.75 6.14 30.20
N TYR A 495 -2.20 7.04 29.38
CA TYR A 495 -1.14 7.96 29.80
C TYR A 495 -1.65 8.92 30.88
N ALA A 496 -0.74 9.48 31.68
CA ALA A 496 -1.09 10.35 32.79
C ALA A 496 -1.87 11.61 32.32
N PRO A 497 -2.86 12.11 33.09
CA PRO A 497 -3.56 13.35 32.77
C PRO A 497 -2.59 14.50 32.49
N GLY A 498 -2.81 15.21 31.37
CA GLY A 498 -1.92 16.29 30.92
C GLY A 498 -0.71 15.84 30.09
N THR A 499 -0.55 14.55 29.77
CA THR A 499 0.47 14.12 28.79
C THR A 499 0.18 14.75 27.42
N VAL A 500 1.16 15.48 26.90
CA VAL A 500 1.09 16.18 25.61
C VAL A 500 1.18 15.22 24.42
N ALA A 501 0.94 15.75 23.22
CA ALA A 501 1.19 15.07 21.93
C ALA A 501 0.45 13.74 21.68
N ILE A 502 -0.43 13.24 22.55
CA ILE A 502 -1.12 11.95 22.37
C ILE A 502 -1.81 11.83 21.00
N LYS A 503 -2.66 12.80 20.64
CA LYS A 503 -3.36 12.88 19.34
C LYS A 503 -2.48 13.32 18.15
N ALA A 504 -1.22 13.70 18.36
CA ALA A 504 -0.33 14.17 17.32
C ALA A 504 0.44 13.01 16.67
N TYR A 505 0.81 13.13 15.40
CA TYR A 505 1.76 12.23 14.73
C TYR A 505 2.67 13.02 13.78
N TRP A 506 3.93 12.61 13.69
CA TRP A 506 4.95 13.23 12.84
C TRP A 506 5.74 12.17 12.10
N GLU A 507 5.92 12.37 10.80
CA GLU A 507 6.74 11.49 9.96
C GLU A 507 7.69 12.33 9.10
N SER A 508 9.00 12.11 9.23
CA SER A 508 10.01 12.78 8.40
C SER A 508 9.89 12.27 6.98
N LEU A 509 9.54 13.12 6.02
CA LEU A 509 9.65 12.79 4.60
C LEU A 509 11.10 12.89 4.12
N PHE A 510 11.88 13.82 4.69
CA PHE A 510 13.22 14.15 4.24
C PHE A 510 14.13 14.53 5.41
N GLU A 511 15.38 14.07 5.37
CA GLU A 511 16.49 14.58 6.17
C GLU A 511 17.65 14.91 5.22
N GLN A 512 18.38 16.00 5.46
CA GLN A 512 19.52 16.42 4.62
C GLN A 512 20.61 15.34 4.51
N LEU A 513 20.75 14.48 5.51
CA LEU A 513 21.65 13.32 5.53
C LEU A 513 21.26 12.20 4.53
N ASP A 514 20.08 12.25 3.92
CA ASP A 514 19.68 11.39 2.79
C ASP A 514 20.09 12.00 1.43
N GLY A 515 20.55 13.26 1.41
CA GLY A 515 20.99 14.00 0.22
C GLY A 515 19.84 14.62 -0.59
N VAL A 516 20.05 15.83 -1.14
CA VAL A 516 19.02 16.60 -1.87
C VAL A 516 18.46 15.84 -3.09
N GLY A 517 19.24 14.93 -3.68
CA GLY A 517 18.79 14.05 -4.76
C GLY A 517 17.65 13.08 -4.38
N SER A 518 17.30 12.96 -3.09
CA SER A 518 16.13 12.20 -2.63
C SER A 518 14.79 12.96 -2.73
N LEU A 519 14.82 14.27 -3.03
CA LEU A 519 13.63 15.10 -3.26
C LEU A 519 13.26 15.18 -4.75
N SER A 520 11.98 15.30 -5.07
CA SER A 520 11.56 15.79 -6.40
C SER A 520 11.86 17.29 -6.53
N ASP A 521 11.96 17.82 -7.75
CA ASP A 521 12.14 19.27 -7.96
C ASP A 521 10.91 20.07 -7.49
N VAL A 522 9.72 19.45 -7.56
CA VAL A 522 8.46 19.98 -7.00
C VAL A 522 8.57 20.13 -5.48
N ALA A 523 9.01 19.08 -4.78
CA ALA A 523 9.15 19.10 -3.33
C ALA A 523 10.23 20.10 -2.87
N LEU A 524 11.38 20.14 -3.56
CA LEU A 524 12.44 21.10 -3.28
C LEU A 524 11.96 22.56 -3.45
N THR A 525 11.24 22.85 -4.55
CA THR A 525 10.62 24.17 -4.79
C THR A 525 9.60 24.53 -3.70
N ALA A 526 8.70 23.60 -3.39
CA ALA A 526 7.64 23.80 -2.39
C ALA A 526 8.20 24.10 -1.00
N TYR A 527 9.14 23.27 -0.51
CA TYR A 527 9.68 23.41 0.84
C TYR A 527 10.51 24.69 1.01
N LEU A 528 11.25 25.11 -0.02
CA LEU A 528 11.96 26.40 -0.02
C LEU A 528 10.97 27.58 -0.05
N SER A 529 9.90 27.50 -0.84
CA SER A 529 8.85 28.53 -0.88
C SER A 529 8.13 28.67 0.47
N PHE A 530 7.68 27.56 1.06
CA PHE A 530 7.09 27.54 2.41
C PHE A 530 8.01 28.24 3.43
N PHE A 531 9.31 27.95 3.39
CA PHE A 531 10.26 28.55 4.33
C PHE A 531 10.47 30.06 4.08
N ARG A 532 10.58 30.51 2.82
CA ARG A 532 10.62 31.94 2.47
C ARG A 532 9.37 32.68 2.94
N LEU A 533 8.19 32.10 2.74
CA LEU A 533 6.92 32.65 3.20
C LEU A 533 6.85 32.71 4.74
N GLY A 534 7.44 31.75 5.44
CA GLY A 534 7.62 31.81 6.89
C GLY A 534 8.42 33.05 7.33
N LEU A 535 9.58 33.30 6.70
CA LEU A 535 10.39 34.48 6.99
C LEU A 535 9.68 35.79 6.61
N LYS A 536 8.96 35.82 5.48
CA LYS A 536 8.12 36.95 5.04
C LYS A 536 7.03 37.27 6.07
N SER A 537 6.36 36.24 6.60
CA SER A 537 5.35 36.37 7.67
C SER A 537 5.95 36.96 8.94
N LEU A 538 7.09 36.43 9.41
CA LEU A 538 7.80 36.93 10.59
C LEU A 538 8.21 38.41 10.44
N VAL A 539 8.78 38.80 9.29
CA VAL A 539 9.15 40.20 9.02
C VAL A 539 7.93 41.12 8.90
N THR A 540 6.78 40.60 8.45
CA THR A 540 5.52 41.37 8.41
C THR A 540 4.96 41.60 9.80
N ALA A 541 4.93 40.56 10.66
CA ALA A 541 4.46 40.63 12.04
C ALA A 541 5.39 41.44 12.97
N GLN A 542 6.70 41.41 12.71
CA GLN A 542 7.76 42.00 13.55
C GLN A 542 8.54 43.09 12.80
N SER A 543 7.86 43.88 11.96
CA SER A 543 8.47 44.86 11.03
C SER A 543 9.46 45.84 11.67
N ASN A 544 9.20 46.25 12.92
CA ASN A 544 10.04 47.14 13.72
C ASN A 544 11.25 46.44 14.39
N VAL A 545 11.24 45.11 14.51
CA VAL A 545 12.29 44.33 15.19
C VAL A 545 13.29 43.80 14.15
N LYS A 546 14.35 44.58 13.90
CA LYS A 546 15.37 44.22 12.89
C LYS A 546 16.07 42.88 13.15
N ALA A 547 16.21 42.48 14.41
CA ALA A 547 16.75 41.17 14.80
C ALA A 547 15.89 39.97 14.35
N CYS A 548 14.64 40.20 13.91
CA CYS A 548 13.77 39.19 13.31
C CYS A 548 13.88 39.10 11.77
N ARG A 549 14.92 39.71 11.18
CA ARG A 549 15.21 39.64 9.74
C ARG A 549 16.28 38.60 9.47
N PHE A 550 15.94 37.63 8.62
CA PHE A 550 16.74 36.44 8.34
C PHE A 550 16.88 36.20 6.83
N GLU A 551 18.05 35.72 6.42
CA GLU A 551 18.34 35.22 5.07
C GLU A 551 18.40 33.68 5.13
N PRO A 552 17.67 32.93 4.28
CA PRO A 552 17.69 31.47 4.31
C PRO A 552 19.02 30.94 3.76
N VAL A 553 19.57 29.90 4.42
CA VAL A 553 20.87 29.31 4.05
C VAL A 553 20.63 27.93 3.42
N GLY A 554 21.14 27.75 2.20
CA GLY A 554 21.15 26.45 1.50
C GLY A 554 19.76 25.85 1.26
N VAL A 555 19.57 24.63 1.73
CA VAL A 555 18.37 23.78 1.56
C VAL A 555 17.83 23.35 2.93
N PRO A 556 16.57 22.88 3.03
CA PRO A 556 16.03 22.33 4.28
C PRO A 556 16.95 21.29 4.92
N LEU A 557 17.02 21.32 6.25
CA LEU A 557 17.68 20.29 7.07
C LEU A 557 16.80 19.05 7.22
N SER A 558 15.49 19.25 7.35
CA SER A 558 14.50 18.17 7.41
C SER A 558 13.10 18.67 7.10
N VAL A 559 12.24 17.79 6.59
CA VAL A 559 10.82 18.08 6.39
C VAL A 559 9.97 16.95 6.94
N HIS A 560 8.99 17.30 7.77
CA HIS A 560 8.01 16.37 8.34
C HIS A 560 6.60 16.66 7.82
N VAL A 561 5.78 15.62 7.68
CA VAL A 561 4.32 15.76 7.70
C VAL A 561 3.83 15.73 9.14
N TYR A 562 2.89 16.62 9.45
CA TYR A 562 2.24 16.71 10.77
C TYR A 562 0.77 16.30 10.67
N PHE A 563 0.34 15.45 11.59
CA PHE A 563 -1.06 15.07 11.77
C PHE A 563 -1.48 15.36 13.21
N TYR A 564 -2.74 15.74 13.37
CA TYR A 564 -3.39 15.85 14.67
C TYR A 564 -4.82 15.32 14.55
N ASP A 565 -5.19 14.40 15.43
CA ASP A 565 -6.52 13.76 15.47
C ASP A 565 -6.93 13.16 14.11
N ASP A 566 -6.01 12.37 13.53
CA ASP A 566 -6.08 11.74 12.21
C ASP A 566 -6.36 12.68 11.02
N ARG A 567 -6.08 13.97 11.19
CA ARG A 567 -6.13 14.98 10.11
C ARG A 567 -4.74 15.51 9.82
N PHE A 568 -4.37 15.53 8.54
CA PHE A 568 -3.19 16.22 8.06
C PHE A 568 -3.27 17.72 8.40
N GLN A 569 -2.22 18.24 9.04
CA GLN A 569 -2.09 19.63 9.48
C GLN A 569 -1.15 20.43 8.59
N GLY A 570 -0.42 19.77 7.69
CA GLY A 570 0.56 20.41 6.81
C GLY A 570 1.99 19.91 6.95
N TYR A 571 2.93 20.68 6.40
CA TYR A 571 4.36 20.38 6.40
C TYR A 571 5.09 21.22 7.45
N LEU A 572 6.09 20.61 8.07
CA LEU A 572 7.02 21.28 8.99
C LEU A 572 8.40 21.30 8.36
N VAL A 573 8.89 22.48 8.00
CA VAL A 573 10.17 22.67 7.29
C VAL A 573 11.18 23.30 8.25
N ARG A 574 12.29 22.60 8.48
CA ARG A 574 13.41 23.06 9.31
C ARG A 574 14.61 23.42 8.43
N GLN A 575 15.18 24.60 8.59
CA GLN A 575 16.29 25.08 7.76
C GLN A 575 17.22 26.03 8.53
N GLU A 576 18.49 26.13 8.11
CA GLU A 576 19.40 27.17 8.59
C GLU A 576 19.05 28.55 8.04
N VAL A 577 19.26 29.58 8.86
CA VAL A 577 19.17 30.99 8.47
C VAL A 577 20.41 31.74 8.94
N GLN A 578 20.70 32.87 8.31
CA GLN A 578 21.61 33.88 8.83
C GLN A 578 20.81 35.12 9.26
N ALA A 579 20.98 35.55 10.51
CA ALA A 579 20.41 36.80 11.00
C ALA A 579 21.06 38.00 10.29
N VAL A 580 20.26 38.93 9.76
CA VAL A 580 20.75 39.99 8.87
C VAL A 580 21.72 40.96 9.59
N GLU A 581 21.45 41.30 10.84
CA GLU A 581 22.28 42.26 11.61
C GLU A 581 23.49 41.62 12.29
N SER A 582 23.28 40.52 13.05
CA SER A 582 24.35 39.88 13.81
C SER A 582 25.22 38.93 12.97
N LYS A 583 24.75 38.54 11.78
CA LYS A 583 25.34 37.51 10.91
C LYS A 583 25.58 36.15 11.57
N ALA A 584 24.99 35.93 12.76
CA ALA A 584 24.91 34.62 13.40
C ALA A 584 24.08 33.65 12.52
N ARG A 585 24.45 32.37 12.54
CA ARG A 585 23.57 31.31 12.02
C ARG A 585 22.63 30.83 13.11
N GLU A 586 21.37 30.63 12.74
CA GLU A 586 20.35 30.02 13.57
C GLU A 586 19.67 28.90 12.78
N THR A 587 18.92 28.03 13.46
CA THR A 587 18.08 27.02 12.80
C THR A 587 16.65 27.23 13.25
N LEU A 588 15.79 27.54 12.29
CA LEU A 588 14.36 27.74 12.50
C LEU A 588 13.57 26.57 11.92
N GLU A 589 12.38 26.37 12.46
CA GLU A 589 11.38 25.46 11.92
C GLU A 589 10.06 26.22 11.76
N MET A 590 9.38 25.98 10.66
CA MET A 590 8.12 26.65 10.31
C MET A 590 7.04 25.63 9.98
N TRP A 591 5.79 26.02 10.17
CA TRP A 591 4.61 25.21 9.86
C TRP A 591 3.84 25.80 8.68
N ALA A 592 3.81 25.08 7.56
CA ALA A 592 2.99 25.39 6.39
C ALA A 592 1.66 24.61 6.48
N VAL A 593 0.53 25.31 6.56
CA VAL A 593 -0.82 24.77 6.68
C VAL A 593 -1.55 24.86 5.34
N PRO A 594 -2.15 23.76 4.82
CA PRO A 594 -2.93 23.82 3.58
C PRO A 594 -4.30 24.47 3.83
N GLN A 595 -4.77 25.25 2.87
CA GLN A 595 -6.11 25.85 2.89
C GLN A 595 -7.15 24.96 2.19
N ALA A 596 -8.40 25.00 2.66
CA ALA A 596 -9.50 24.27 2.03
C ALA A 596 -9.99 25.02 0.78
N THR A 597 -9.81 24.41 -0.40
CA THR A 597 -10.17 25.00 -1.71
C THR A 597 -11.49 24.49 -2.30
N LEU A 598 -12.19 23.59 -1.61
CA LEU A 598 -13.45 23.01 -2.06
C LEU A 598 -14.63 23.94 -1.74
N VAL A 599 -15.35 24.34 -2.78
CA VAL A 599 -16.65 25.03 -2.73
C VAL A 599 -17.76 24.05 -3.11
N LEU A 600 -18.76 23.89 -2.22
CA LEU A 600 -19.97 23.09 -2.45
C LEU A 600 -21.19 24.01 -2.54
N GLU A 601 -21.98 23.87 -3.60
CA GLU A 601 -23.16 24.70 -3.87
C GLU A 601 -24.36 24.27 -3.01
N LYS A 602 -24.84 25.18 -2.16
CA LYS A 602 -25.73 24.87 -1.02
C LYS A 602 -27.19 24.55 -1.40
N ASN A 603 -27.59 24.77 -2.65
CA ASN A 603 -29.00 24.75 -3.06
C ASN A 603 -29.46 23.43 -3.70
N LEU A 604 -28.55 22.47 -3.92
CA LEU A 604 -28.79 21.27 -4.73
C LEU A 604 -29.08 20.02 -3.90
N LYS A 605 -30.32 19.91 -3.41
CA LYS A 605 -30.78 18.79 -2.55
C LYS A 605 -30.45 17.39 -3.09
N GLU A 606 -30.56 17.19 -4.41
CA GLU A 606 -30.27 15.88 -5.02
C GLU A 606 -28.76 15.55 -5.09
N PHE A 607 -27.89 16.54 -4.95
CA PHE A 607 -26.43 16.36 -4.88
C PHE A 607 -25.87 16.41 -3.46
N GLU A 608 -26.73 16.36 -2.43
CA GLU A 608 -26.33 16.07 -1.05
C GLU A 608 -25.55 14.73 -0.93
N ARG A 609 -25.57 13.86 -1.95
CA ARG A 609 -24.67 12.71 -2.06
C ARG A 609 -23.20 13.12 -2.07
N LEU A 610 -22.79 14.18 -2.76
CA LEU A 610 -21.38 14.58 -2.84
C LEU A 610 -20.94 15.15 -1.48
N LYS A 611 -19.96 14.48 -0.85
CA LYS A 611 -19.43 14.85 0.48
C LYS A 611 -18.03 15.46 0.42
N ASN A 612 -17.24 15.14 -0.59
CA ASN A 612 -15.91 15.71 -0.80
C ASN A 612 -15.47 15.58 -2.27
N LEU A 613 -14.57 16.44 -2.70
CA LEU A 613 -13.91 16.42 -4.01
C LEU A 613 -12.45 16.86 -3.78
N GLU A 614 -11.51 15.99 -4.09
CA GLU A 614 -10.08 16.18 -3.86
C GLU A 614 -9.30 15.94 -5.15
N ILE A 615 -8.24 16.73 -5.38
CA ILE A 615 -7.29 16.54 -6.48
C ILE A 615 -5.93 16.21 -5.87
N GLY A 616 -5.22 15.23 -6.42
CA GLY A 616 -3.93 14.80 -5.89
C GLY A 616 -3.20 13.82 -6.78
N THR A 617 -2.01 13.41 -6.33
CA THR A 617 -1.20 12.32 -6.93
C THR A 617 -0.98 11.21 -5.91
N GLU A 618 -0.55 10.03 -6.37
CA GLU A 618 -0.33 8.85 -5.51
C GLU A 618 -1.60 8.39 -4.76
N TRP A 619 -2.71 8.24 -5.48
CA TRP A 619 -3.94 7.66 -4.93
C TRP A 619 -3.73 6.20 -4.52
N ASP A 620 -3.97 5.90 -3.24
CA ASP A 620 -3.98 4.56 -2.67
C ASP A 620 -5.42 4.00 -2.73
N PRO A 621 -5.75 3.09 -3.68
CA PRO A 621 -7.10 2.52 -3.80
C PRO A 621 -7.42 1.48 -2.72
N LYS A 622 -6.45 1.09 -1.89
CA LYS A 622 -6.64 0.18 -0.74
C LYS A 622 -7.15 0.95 0.46
N GLU A 623 -6.50 2.06 0.81
CA GLU A 623 -6.87 2.92 1.96
C GLU A 623 -7.74 4.13 1.61
N ARG A 624 -7.93 4.43 0.31
CA ARG A 624 -8.76 5.52 -0.23
C ARG A 624 -8.31 6.91 0.22
N ILE A 625 -7.00 7.15 0.13
CA ILE A 625 -6.33 8.43 0.42
C ILE A 625 -5.28 8.72 -0.66
N PHE A 626 -4.87 9.98 -0.80
CA PHE A 626 -3.63 10.32 -1.51
C PHE A 626 -2.42 10.17 -0.58
N ARG A 627 -1.31 9.59 -1.07
CA ARG A 627 -0.04 9.50 -0.31
C ARG A 627 0.81 10.77 -0.45
N ASN A 628 0.61 11.56 -1.50
CA ASN A 628 1.00 12.97 -1.53
C ASN A 628 0.04 13.80 -0.66
N PHE A 629 0.17 13.71 0.66
CA PHE A 629 -0.78 14.24 1.65
C PHE A 629 -1.10 15.74 1.50
N GLY A 630 -0.15 16.55 1.02
CA GLY A 630 -0.35 17.98 0.79
C GLY A 630 -0.75 18.37 -0.62
N GLY A 631 -0.85 17.42 -1.57
CA GLY A 631 -1.18 17.73 -2.96
C GLY A 631 -0.16 18.66 -3.63
N VAL A 632 1.13 18.53 -3.30
CA VAL A 632 2.21 19.28 -3.94
C VAL A 632 2.43 18.69 -5.34
N ILE A 633 1.98 19.40 -6.37
CA ILE A 633 1.90 18.95 -7.77
C ILE A 633 2.72 19.88 -8.65
N GLY A 634 3.54 19.34 -9.55
CA GLY A 634 4.36 20.07 -10.52
C GLY A 634 3.90 19.87 -11.98
N PRO A 635 4.60 20.49 -12.95
CA PRO A 635 4.17 20.51 -14.35
C PRO A 635 4.25 19.16 -15.07
N LEU A 636 4.97 18.17 -14.52
CA LEU A 636 5.12 16.83 -15.10
C LEU A 636 4.34 15.75 -14.34
N ASP A 637 3.57 16.12 -13.32
CA ASP A 637 2.73 15.20 -12.56
C ASP A 637 1.44 14.84 -13.30
N GLU A 638 0.79 13.75 -12.89
CA GLU A 638 -0.48 13.29 -13.44
C GLU A 638 -1.60 13.36 -12.38
N PRO A 639 -2.24 14.52 -12.18
CA PRO A 639 -3.27 14.70 -11.16
C PRO A 639 -4.52 13.86 -11.47
N LEU A 640 -5.09 13.28 -10.42
CA LEU A 640 -6.33 12.50 -10.43
C LEU A 640 -7.37 13.22 -9.55
N ALA A 641 -8.64 13.18 -9.97
CA ALA A 641 -9.74 13.68 -9.16
C ALA A 641 -10.47 12.53 -8.44
N VAL A 642 -10.63 12.64 -7.12
CA VAL A 642 -11.45 11.76 -6.28
C VAL A 642 -12.73 12.47 -5.89
N GLN A 643 -13.86 11.79 -5.96
CA GLN A 643 -15.14 12.27 -5.43
C GLN A 643 -15.62 11.28 -4.36
N LYS A 644 -15.96 11.79 -3.18
CA LYS A 644 -16.52 11.00 -2.07
C LYS A 644 -18.03 11.20 -2.01
N TRP A 645 -18.76 10.10 -1.97
CA TRP A 645 -20.21 10.07 -2.02
C TRP A 645 -20.82 9.39 -0.80
N ALA A 646 -22.00 9.86 -0.40
CA ALA A 646 -22.91 9.12 0.46
C ALA A 646 -23.84 8.24 -0.40
N ARG A 647 -24.43 7.22 0.24
CA ARG A 647 -25.47 6.36 -0.33
C ARG A 647 -26.67 7.20 -0.80
N GLY A 648 -27.25 6.86 -1.94
CA GLY A 648 -28.42 7.56 -2.51
C GLY A 648 -28.71 7.06 -3.93
N PRO A 649 -29.73 7.59 -4.65
CA PRO A 649 -30.06 7.11 -5.99
C PRO A 649 -28.91 7.29 -7.00
N ASN A 650 -28.86 6.42 -8.01
CA ASN A 650 -27.91 6.53 -9.12
C ASN A 650 -28.00 7.92 -9.78
N LEU A 651 -26.85 8.54 -10.05
CA LEU A 651 -26.76 9.81 -10.76
C LEU A 651 -25.60 9.83 -11.76
N THR A 652 -25.66 10.77 -12.69
CA THR A 652 -24.55 11.13 -13.58
C THR A 652 -24.07 12.53 -13.25
N ALA A 653 -22.76 12.74 -13.23
CA ALA A 653 -22.13 14.04 -13.01
C ALA A 653 -21.08 14.30 -14.10
N THR A 654 -21.01 15.52 -14.63
CA THR A 654 -19.98 15.93 -15.59
C THR A 654 -18.82 16.54 -14.82
N ILE A 655 -17.61 16.00 -15.02
CA ILE A 655 -16.37 16.55 -14.47
C ILE A 655 -15.68 17.39 -15.55
N VAL A 656 -15.30 18.62 -15.21
CA VAL A 656 -14.62 19.54 -16.13
C VAL A 656 -13.36 20.09 -15.49
N TRP A 657 -12.24 19.98 -16.19
CA TRP A 657 -10.93 20.52 -15.78
C TRP A 657 -10.63 21.78 -16.59
N VAL A 658 -10.28 22.87 -15.90
CA VAL A 658 -9.94 24.17 -16.49
C VAL A 658 -8.58 24.63 -15.97
N ASP A 659 -7.70 25.02 -16.89
CA ASP A 659 -6.33 25.42 -16.60
C ASP A 659 -6.20 26.92 -16.22
N PRO A 660 -5.02 27.38 -15.76
CA PRO A 660 -4.81 28.76 -15.31
C PRO A 660 -4.95 29.82 -16.42
N ALA A 661 -4.90 29.42 -17.69
CA ALA A 661 -5.15 30.27 -18.86
C ALA A 661 -6.58 30.07 -19.42
N LEU A 662 -7.50 29.52 -18.62
CA LEU A 662 -8.90 29.26 -18.96
C LEU A 662 -9.09 28.25 -20.12
N VAL A 663 -8.10 27.42 -20.43
CA VAL A 663 -8.26 26.29 -21.35
C VAL A 663 -9.10 25.21 -20.66
N VAL A 664 -10.20 24.76 -21.28
CA VAL A 664 -10.89 23.55 -20.87
C VAL A 664 -10.04 22.35 -21.27
N ALA A 665 -9.35 21.75 -20.31
CA ALA A 665 -8.35 20.72 -20.51
C ALA A 665 -8.96 19.32 -20.72
N ALA A 666 -10.05 19.02 -20.00
CA ALA A 666 -10.81 17.78 -20.14
C ALA A 666 -12.26 17.98 -19.70
N SER A 667 -13.19 17.24 -20.32
CA SER A 667 -14.59 17.12 -19.89
C SER A 667 -15.05 15.67 -20.06
N TYR A 668 -15.61 15.06 -19.02
CA TYR A 668 -16.10 13.68 -19.05
C TYR A 668 -17.23 13.45 -18.04
N ASP A 669 -18.17 12.56 -18.36
CA ASP A 669 -19.23 12.15 -17.44
C ASP A 669 -18.79 10.96 -16.58
N ILE A 670 -19.22 10.93 -15.33
CA ILE A 670 -19.12 9.79 -14.42
C ILE A 670 -20.51 9.34 -13.96
N THR A 671 -20.72 8.03 -13.91
CA THR A 671 -21.90 7.41 -13.29
C THR A 671 -21.58 7.06 -11.84
N VAL A 672 -22.49 7.37 -10.92
CA VAL A 672 -22.33 7.17 -9.48
C VAL A 672 -23.43 6.25 -8.96
N ASP A 673 -23.11 4.96 -8.84
CA ASP A 673 -24.04 3.92 -8.39
C ASP A 673 -24.54 4.14 -6.95
N LEU A 674 -25.62 3.44 -6.59
CA LEU A 674 -26.34 3.60 -5.33
C LEU A 674 -25.44 3.43 -4.09
N ASP A 675 -24.58 2.41 -4.15
CA ASP A 675 -23.61 2.04 -3.12
C ASP A 675 -22.18 2.53 -3.40
N ALA A 676 -21.99 3.40 -4.39
CA ALA A 676 -20.70 4.02 -4.64
C ALA A 676 -20.35 5.00 -3.51
N GLU A 677 -19.27 4.71 -2.77
CA GLU A 677 -18.72 5.57 -1.72
C GLU A 677 -17.63 6.52 -2.27
N TYR A 678 -16.93 6.11 -3.32
CA TYR A 678 -15.80 6.82 -3.92
C TYR A 678 -15.77 6.56 -5.44
N THR A 679 -15.66 7.61 -6.24
CA THR A 679 -15.27 7.53 -7.66
C THR A 679 -13.93 8.25 -7.86
N HIS A 680 -13.16 7.83 -8.86
CA HIS A 680 -11.89 8.47 -9.21
C HIS A 680 -11.58 8.33 -10.69
N TYR A 681 -10.92 9.34 -11.27
CA TYR A 681 -10.42 9.29 -12.64
C TYR A 681 -9.17 10.16 -12.83
N LYS A 682 -8.19 9.63 -13.55
CA LYS A 682 -6.98 10.34 -13.98
C LYS A 682 -7.11 10.67 -15.47
N PRO A 683 -7.42 11.91 -15.86
CA PRO A 683 -7.45 12.28 -17.27
C PRO A 683 -6.04 12.17 -17.88
N PRO A 684 -5.89 11.66 -19.12
CA PRO A 684 -4.60 11.53 -19.79
C PRO A 684 -4.16 12.86 -20.40
N LEU A 685 -3.95 13.88 -19.54
CA LEU A 685 -3.58 15.23 -19.94
C LEU A 685 -2.16 15.25 -20.51
N GLN A 686 -1.95 15.94 -21.64
CA GLN A 686 -0.61 16.19 -22.19
C GLN A 686 0.20 17.14 -21.29
N HIS A 687 1.51 16.90 -21.26
CA HIS A 687 2.49 17.62 -20.46
C HIS A 687 3.29 18.66 -21.28
N PRO A 688 3.90 19.67 -20.63
CA PRO A 688 3.76 20.00 -19.21
C PRO A 688 2.41 20.66 -18.90
N LEU A 689 1.87 20.40 -17.72
CA LEU A 689 0.71 21.11 -17.18
C LEU A 689 1.09 22.56 -16.91
N ARG A 690 0.29 23.51 -17.41
CA ARG A 690 0.53 24.94 -17.19
C ARG A 690 0.54 25.27 -15.69
N PRO A 691 1.59 25.91 -15.14
CA PRO A 691 1.63 26.26 -13.72
C PRO A 691 0.63 27.37 -13.36
N GLY A 692 0.14 27.33 -12.12
CA GLY A 692 -0.84 28.25 -11.56
C GLY A 692 -2.06 27.54 -10.97
N THR A 693 -3.12 28.31 -10.72
CA THR A 693 -4.39 27.82 -10.17
C THR A 693 -5.21 27.09 -11.23
N TRP A 694 -5.28 25.77 -11.12
CA TRP A 694 -6.22 24.94 -11.85
C TRP A 694 -7.56 24.88 -11.14
N THR A 695 -8.63 24.58 -11.88
CA THR A 695 -9.99 24.46 -11.36
C THR A 695 -10.65 23.19 -11.89
N VAL A 696 -11.21 22.37 -11.00
CA VAL A 696 -12.02 21.20 -11.37
C VAL A 696 -13.44 21.39 -10.88
N ARG A 697 -14.40 21.29 -11.80
CA ARG A 697 -15.83 21.46 -11.55
C ARG A 697 -16.54 20.12 -11.61
N VAL A 698 -17.47 19.92 -10.68
CA VAL A 698 -18.53 18.89 -10.79
C VAL A 698 -19.81 19.60 -11.21
N LEU A 699 -20.42 19.15 -12.29
CA LEU A 699 -21.65 19.69 -12.85
C LEU A 699 -22.77 18.65 -12.89
N LYS A 700 -24.01 19.11 -12.88
CA LYS A 700 -25.22 18.33 -13.20
C LYS A 700 -26.01 19.12 -14.23
N GLN A 701 -26.27 18.54 -15.41
CA GLN A 701 -27.05 19.21 -16.47
C GLN A 701 -26.51 20.63 -16.79
N TRP A 702 -25.19 20.79 -16.75
CA TRP A 702 -24.42 22.05 -16.87
C TRP A 702 -24.56 23.07 -15.73
N GLU A 703 -25.38 22.82 -14.71
CA GLU A 703 -25.33 23.59 -13.46
C GLU A 703 -24.14 23.15 -12.59
N ARG A 704 -23.47 24.11 -11.95
CA ARG A 704 -22.34 23.82 -11.05
C ARG A 704 -22.84 23.23 -9.74
N VAL A 705 -22.21 22.15 -9.30
CA VAL A 705 -22.45 21.50 -8.00
C VAL A 705 -21.30 21.77 -7.02
N ALA A 706 -20.07 21.61 -7.52
CA ALA A 706 -18.87 21.79 -6.74
C ALA A 706 -17.74 22.35 -7.60
N GLU A 707 -16.81 23.03 -6.96
CA GLU A 707 -15.60 23.56 -7.55
C GLU A 707 -14.46 23.34 -6.57
N VAL A 708 -13.33 22.81 -7.03
CA VAL A 708 -12.10 22.73 -6.26
C VAL A 708 -10.96 23.36 -7.04
N HIS A 709 -10.12 24.12 -6.35
CA HIS A 709 -8.90 24.66 -6.92
C HIS A 709 -7.68 23.86 -6.45
N PHE A 710 -6.69 23.68 -7.32
CA PHE A 710 -5.39 23.12 -6.95
C PHE A 710 -4.25 23.85 -7.66
N LEU A 711 -3.06 23.81 -7.08
CA LEU A 711 -1.87 24.45 -7.62
C LEU A 711 -1.05 23.44 -8.42
N VAL A 712 -0.84 23.70 -9.71
CA VAL A 712 0.32 23.16 -10.42
C VAL A 712 1.46 24.14 -10.19
N MET A 713 2.45 23.75 -9.41
CA MET A 713 3.51 24.63 -8.92
C MET A 713 4.53 24.93 -10.02
N PRO A 714 4.87 26.20 -10.29
CA PRO A 714 6.02 26.52 -11.13
C PRO A 714 7.30 26.09 -10.40
N LEU A 715 8.20 25.40 -11.10
CA LEU A 715 9.44 24.86 -10.51
C LEU A 715 10.58 25.88 -10.57
N THR A 716 11.32 26.04 -9.48
CA THR A 716 12.59 26.84 -9.47
C THR A 716 13.81 26.00 -9.81
N PHE A 717 13.64 24.68 -9.97
CA PHE A 717 14.72 23.73 -10.27
C PHE A 717 14.34 22.78 -11.41
N ASN A 718 15.33 22.35 -12.17
CA ASN A 718 15.26 21.24 -13.11
C ASN A 718 16.46 20.31 -12.84
N ASN A 719 16.22 19.05 -12.46
CA ASN A 719 17.28 18.11 -12.04
C ASN A 719 18.15 18.64 -10.86
N LYS A 720 17.53 19.27 -9.86
CA LYS A 720 18.16 19.96 -8.71
C LYS A 720 18.96 21.23 -9.04
N GLU A 721 19.23 21.52 -10.30
CA GLU A 721 19.91 22.75 -10.72
C GLU A 721 18.90 23.91 -10.88
N PRO A 722 19.28 25.18 -10.59
CA PRO A 722 18.37 26.33 -10.73
C PRO A 722 17.87 26.51 -12.17
N LEU A 723 16.57 26.76 -12.32
CA LEU A 723 15.89 26.87 -13.61
C LEU A 723 16.46 28.00 -14.49
N ARG A 724 16.70 27.69 -15.77
CA ARG A 724 17.26 28.60 -16.76
C ARG A 724 16.24 28.93 -17.85
N LYS A 725 16.61 29.80 -18.81
CA LYS A 725 15.67 30.26 -19.85
C LYS A 725 15.35 29.18 -20.89
N GLU A 726 16.33 28.32 -21.15
CA GLU A 726 16.19 27.11 -21.96
C GLU A 726 15.15 26.13 -21.39
N ASP A 727 14.89 26.14 -20.07
CA ASP A 727 13.90 25.29 -19.41
C ASP A 727 12.46 25.85 -19.45
N SER A 728 12.24 27.04 -20.03
CA SER A 728 10.94 27.74 -20.03
C SER A 728 9.77 26.94 -20.63
N TRP A 729 10.06 25.90 -21.41
CA TRP A 729 9.06 24.93 -21.87
C TRP A 729 8.29 24.28 -20.71
N LEU A 730 8.92 24.01 -19.56
CA LEU A 730 8.30 23.42 -18.37
C LEU A 730 7.11 24.23 -17.84
N HIS A 731 7.08 25.54 -18.09
CA HIS A 731 6.04 26.45 -17.61
C HIS A 731 5.08 26.92 -18.71
N ALA A 732 5.35 26.58 -19.97
CA ALA A 732 4.56 27.06 -21.12
C ALA A 732 3.14 26.46 -21.18
N GLY A 733 2.95 25.25 -20.65
CA GLY A 733 1.79 24.40 -20.95
C GLY A 733 2.07 23.42 -22.11
N PRO A 734 1.11 22.57 -22.50
CA PRO A 734 1.33 21.56 -23.53
C PRO A 734 1.42 22.21 -24.93
N PRO A 735 2.06 21.54 -25.91
CA PRO A 735 2.12 22.00 -27.29
C PRO A 735 0.75 22.37 -27.86
N GLY A 736 0.65 23.55 -28.49
CA GLY A 736 -0.60 24.04 -29.08
C GLY A 736 -1.74 24.34 -28.09
N ASN A 737 -1.51 24.31 -26.77
CA ASN A 737 -2.52 24.39 -25.72
C ASN A 737 -3.51 23.19 -25.69
N LEU A 738 -3.14 22.06 -26.29
CA LEU A 738 -4.00 20.87 -26.36
C LEU A 738 -3.62 19.87 -25.27
N TYR A 739 -4.45 19.78 -24.23
CA TYR A 739 -4.31 18.76 -23.17
C TYR A 739 -4.81 17.38 -23.59
N LEU A 740 -5.66 17.30 -24.62
CA LEU A 740 -6.22 16.07 -25.20
C LEU A 740 -6.33 16.25 -26.73
N GLU A 741 -6.43 15.16 -27.47
CA GLU A 741 -6.66 15.20 -28.93
C GLU A 741 -7.99 15.90 -29.30
N GLN A 742 -8.98 15.81 -28.41
CA GLN A 742 -10.25 16.52 -28.53
C GLN A 742 -10.15 17.92 -27.93
N SER A 743 -10.47 18.95 -28.72
CA SER A 743 -10.64 20.33 -28.23
C SER A 743 -11.99 20.52 -27.55
N PHE A 744 -11.99 21.14 -26.37
CA PHE A 744 -13.18 21.47 -25.58
C PHE A 744 -13.53 22.97 -25.59
N GLN A 745 -12.92 23.77 -26.48
CA GLN A 745 -13.10 25.24 -26.54
C GLN A 745 -14.58 25.68 -26.60
N GLN A 746 -15.45 24.89 -27.25
CA GLN A 746 -16.89 25.17 -27.35
C GLN A 746 -17.61 25.18 -25.99
N LEU A 747 -17.08 24.48 -24.97
CA LEU A 747 -17.66 24.46 -23.63
C LEU A 747 -17.43 25.78 -22.88
N SER A 748 -16.46 26.61 -23.27
CA SER A 748 -16.10 27.84 -22.54
C SER A 748 -17.28 28.81 -22.39
N SER A 749 -18.17 28.89 -23.39
CA SER A 749 -19.39 29.69 -23.35
C SER A 749 -20.47 29.06 -22.45
N VAL A 750 -20.66 27.74 -22.53
CA VAL A 750 -21.59 26.96 -21.68
C VAL A 750 -21.21 27.10 -20.19
N LEU A 751 -19.92 27.00 -19.90
CA LEU A 751 -19.30 27.12 -18.58
C LEU A 751 -19.16 28.57 -18.09
N LYS A 752 -19.57 29.55 -18.92
CA LYS A 752 -19.50 31.00 -18.67
C LYS A 752 -18.11 31.47 -18.21
N LEU A 753 -17.06 30.95 -18.85
CA LEU A 753 -15.68 31.34 -18.57
C LEU A 753 -15.40 32.77 -19.06
N PRO A 754 -14.53 33.54 -18.38
CA PRO A 754 -14.05 34.82 -18.88
C PRO A 754 -13.29 34.69 -20.21
N PRO A 755 -13.06 35.80 -20.95
CA PRO A 755 -12.19 35.80 -22.11
C PRO A 755 -10.79 35.27 -21.79
N GLN A 756 -10.31 34.31 -22.58
CA GLN A 756 -9.03 33.62 -22.38
C GLN A 756 -7.80 34.50 -22.60
N GLU A 757 -7.86 35.43 -23.55
CA GLU A 757 -6.69 36.17 -24.06
C GLU A 757 -5.83 36.85 -22.96
N PRO A 758 -6.39 37.57 -21.96
CA PRO A 758 -5.57 38.19 -20.91
C PRO A 758 -4.87 37.17 -20.01
N ALA A 759 -5.53 36.04 -19.72
CA ALA A 759 -4.96 34.97 -18.89
C ALA A 759 -3.84 34.23 -19.63
N MET A 760 -4.01 33.99 -20.94
CA MET A 760 -2.99 33.41 -21.80
C MET A 760 -1.73 34.31 -21.90
N GLN A 761 -1.91 35.62 -22.05
CA GLN A 761 -0.78 36.57 -22.09
C GLN A 761 -0.01 36.64 -20.76
N VAL A 762 -0.69 36.49 -19.61
CA VAL A 762 -0.03 36.37 -18.30
C VAL A 762 0.73 35.04 -18.19
N ALA A 763 0.14 33.93 -18.60
CA ALA A 763 0.81 32.62 -18.57
C ALA A 763 2.08 32.60 -19.45
N GLN A 764 2.01 33.12 -20.67
CA GLN A 764 3.15 33.23 -21.58
C GLN A 764 4.29 34.09 -21.02
N ARG A 765 3.96 35.19 -20.32
CA ARG A 765 4.93 36.04 -19.63
C ARG A 765 5.59 35.31 -18.45
N ASN A 766 4.78 34.64 -17.63
CA ASN A 766 5.24 33.95 -16.44
C ASN A 766 6.15 32.76 -16.78
N ALA A 767 5.89 32.06 -17.90
CA ALA A 767 6.73 30.97 -18.38
C ALA A 767 8.17 31.39 -18.75
N GLN A 768 8.45 32.68 -18.89
CA GLN A 768 9.80 33.21 -19.20
C GLN A 768 10.55 33.74 -17.95
N LEU A 769 9.99 33.57 -16.75
CA LEU A 769 10.60 34.00 -15.49
C LEU A 769 11.67 33.01 -15.02
N VAL A 770 12.77 33.55 -14.47
CA VAL A 770 13.88 32.80 -13.86
C VAL A 770 14.42 33.55 -12.64
N GLY A 771 15.09 32.86 -11.73
CA GLY A 771 15.67 33.43 -10.50
C GLY A 771 14.63 34.15 -9.63
N GLN A 772 15.01 35.28 -9.01
CA GLN A 772 14.18 36.00 -8.04
C GLN A 772 12.76 36.36 -8.54
N ALA A 773 12.58 36.60 -9.84
CA ALA A 773 11.27 36.91 -10.42
C ALA A 773 10.37 35.66 -10.51
N LEU A 774 10.98 34.49 -10.71
CA LEU A 774 10.31 33.19 -10.63
C LEU A 774 10.03 32.82 -9.17
N ASP A 775 10.99 32.99 -8.25
CA ASP A 775 10.77 32.78 -6.81
C ASP A 775 9.58 33.59 -6.28
N ALA A 776 9.45 34.86 -6.68
CA ALA A 776 8.33 35.70 -6.33
C ALA A 776 6.98 35.21 -6.90
N TRP A 777 6.98 34.64 -8.11
CA TRP A 777 5.77 34.02 -8.70
C TRP A 777 5.40 32.72 -7.98
N VAL A 778 6.38 31.87 -7.64
CA VAL A 778 6.15 30.67 -6.82
C VAL A 778 5.54 31.06 -5.47
N ASP A 779 6.19 31.96 -4.74
CA ASP A 779 5.77 32.36 -3.39
C ASP A 779 4.36 32.98 -3.40
N THR A 780 4.04 33.85 -4.36
CA THR A 780 2.69 34.41 -4.54
C THR A 780 1.65 33.34 -4.90
N SER A 781 2.05 32.33 -5.70
CA SER A 781 1.17 31.21 -6.06
C SER A 781 0.90 30.30 -4.86
N VAL A 782 1.91 30.06 -4.01
CA VAL A 782 1.81 29.24 -2.81
C VAL A 782 0.97 29.93 -1.72
N GLU A 783 1.08 31.25 -1.54
CA GLU A 783 0.23 32.04 -0.62
C GLU A 783 -1.28 31.95 -0.91
N SER A 784 -1.67 31.49 -2.11
CA SER A 784 -3.08 31.29 -2.49
C SER A 784 -3.66 29.93 -2.04
N PHE A 785 -2.82 29.03 -1.51
CA PHE A 785 -3.18 27.67 -1.11
C PHE A 785 -2.62 27.26 0.26
N TRP A 786 -1.63 27.98 0.77
CA TRP A 786 -0.91 27.66 2.01
C TRP A 786 -0.75 28.91 2.87
N VAL A 787 -0.94 28.75 4.18
CA VAL A 787 -0.66 29.78 5.18
C VAL A 787 0.40 29.32 6.15
N ILE A 788 1.07 30.28 6.78
CA ILE A 788 2.05 30.04 7.83
C ILE A 788 1.31 29.91 9.15
N GLY A 789 1.34 28.72 9.76
CA GLY A 789 0.71 28.47 11.05
C GLY A 789 1.50 29.09 12.21
N ASP A 790 2.81 28.85 12.25
CA ASP A 790 3.73 29.34 13.29
C ASP A 790 5.21 29.20 12.85
N LEU A 791 6.13 29.85 13.58
CA LEU A 791 7.59 29.66 13.48
C LEU A 791 8.22 29.52 14.87
N CYS A 792 9.24 28.66 14.96
CA CYS A 792 10.03 28.49 16.18
C CYS A 792 11.52 28.39 15.87
N ALA A 793 12.35 28.64 16.88
CA ALA A 793 13.79 28.41 16.83
C ALA A 793 14.17 27.13 17.57
N THR A 794 15.09 26.34 17.03
CA THR A 794 15.56 25.11 17.70
C THR A 794 16.44 25.41 18.92
N GLN A 795 17.10 26.57 18.92
CA GLN A 795 17.98 27.11 19.96
C GLN A 795 17.51 28.51 20.36
N THR A 796 18.23 29.20 21.24
CA THR A 796 17.94 30.61 21.58
C THR A 796 18.14 31.51 20.35
N SER A 797 17.07 32.12 19.85
CA SER A 797 17.12 33.06 18.72
C SER A 797 17.53 34.47 19.14
N SER A 798 18.13 35.22 18.23
CA SER A 798 18.26 36.69 18.35
C SER A 798 16.94 37.44 18.13
N CYS A 799 15.94 36.80 17.52
CA CYS A 799 14.58 37.35 17.38
C CYS A 799 13.74 37.07 18.63
N PRO A 800 13.34 38.10 19.41
CA PRO A 800 12.58 37.92 20.66
C PRO A 800 11.15 37.42 20.47
N ALA A 801 10.65 37.38 19.23
CA ALA A 801 9.32 36.85 18.90
C ALA A 801 9.30 35.33 18.65
N LEU A 802 10.46 34.68 18.47
CA LEU A 802 10.53 33.25 18.19
C LEU A 802 10.67 32.43 19.49
N GLY A 803 9.65 31.61 19.76
CA GLY A 803 9.71 30.61 20.83
C GLY A 803 10.64 29.44 20.50
N SER A 804 11.06 28.69 21.53
CA SER A 804 11.79 27.43 21.29
C SER A 804 10.85 26.35 20.79
N CYS A 805 11.24 25.65 19.71
CA CYS A 805 10.46 24.55 19.13
C CYS A 805 10.10 23.46 20.13
N SER A 806 10.97 23.19 21.11
CA SER A 806 10.73 22.23 22.21
C SER A 806 9.55 22.57 23.12
N LYS A 807 9.00 23.78 23.02
CA LYS A 807 7.87 24.28 23.83
C LYS A 807 6.58 24.47 23.01
N THR A 808 6.60 24.21 21.70
CA THR A 808 5.37 24.28 20.88
C THR A 808 4.57 22.99 21.01
N ALA A 809 3.32 22.99 20.55
CA ALA A 809 2.46 21.79 20.49
C ALA A 809 2.51 21.07 19.12
N TRP A 810 3.26 21.62 18.16
CA TRP A 810 3.23 21.21 16.75
C TRP A 810 4.59 20.77 16.20
N SER A 811 5.73 21.16 16.81
CA SER A 811 7.05 20.78 16.31
C SER A 811 7.37 19.30 16.60
N PRO A 812 8.04 18.56 15.70
CA PRO A 812 8.63 17.25 16.03
C PRO A 812 9.68 17.32 17.15
N LEU A 813 10.19 18.51 17.51
CA LEU A 813 11.10 18.72 18.63
C LEU A 813 10.37 18.94 19.97
N SER A 814 9.04 19.01 19.97
CA SER A 814 8.22 18.95 21.18
C SER A 814 8.18 17.53 21.77
N PRO A 815 7.94 17.36 23.09
CA PRO A 815 7.89 16.03 23.72
C PRO A 815 6.81 15.14 23.12
N ASP A 816 7.11 13.86 22.89
CA ASP A 816 6.16 12.89 22.32
C ASP A 816 6.17 11.58 23.14
N PRO A 817 5.62 11.58 24.37
CA PRO A 817 5.87 10.52 25.34
C PRO A 817 5.36 9.12 24.94
N LYS A 818 4.55 9.01 23.88
CA LYS A 818 4.12 7.74 23.29
C LYS A 818 5.13 7.11 22.32
N SER A 819 6.05 7.89 21.74
CA SER A 819 7.16 7.39 20.92
C SER A 819 8.54 7.58 21.56
N ASP A 820 8.65 8.38 22.64
CA ASP A 820 9.87 8.50 23.44
C ASP A 820 10.28 7.18 24.09
N MET A 821 11.55 6.81 23.92
CA MET A 821 12.15 5.56 24.41
C MET A 821 12.87 5.84 25.74
N GLY A 822 12.26 5.44 26.86
CA GLY A 822 12.74 5.74 28.22
C GLY A 822 13.61 4.64 28.86
N PRO A 823 14.22 4.89 30.03
CA PRO A 823 14.98 3.86 30.74
C PRO A 823 14.10 2.67 31.15
N VAL A 824 14.70 1.47 31.20
CA VAL A 824 14.01 0.24 31.61
C VAL A 824 13.55 0.35 33.07
N LYS A 825 12.25 0.14 33.29
CA LYS A 825 11.59 0.18 34.61
C LYS A 825 11.94 -1.05 35.46
N SER A 826 11.54 -1.02 36.73
CA SER A 826 11.75 -2.12 37.68
C SER A 826 11.07 -3.44 37.28
N ASP A 827 9.98 -3.39 36.51
CA ASP A 827 9.27 -4.53 35.92
C ASP A 827 9.97 -5.11 34.65
N GLY A 828 10.91 -4.36 34.06
CA GLY A 828 11.62 -4.72 32.82
C GLY A 828 10.99 -4.15 31.54
N ARG A 829 9.94 -3.33 31.65
CA ARG A 829 9.22 -2.69 30.55
C ARG A 829 9.72 -1.24 30.32
N ILE A 830 9.27 -0.61 29.23
CA ILE A 830 9.47 0.83 28.96
C ILE A 830 8.18 1.57 28.55
N ARG A 831 7.11 0.84 28.18
CA ARG A 831 5.74 1.34 28.18
C ARG A 831 5.23 1.45 29.60
#